data_AF-A0A813XVV0-F1
#
_entry.id   AF-A0A813XVV0-F1
#
_cell.length_a   1.000
_cell.length_b   1.000
_cell.length_c   1.000
_cell.angle_alpha   90.00
_cell.angle_beta   90.00
_cell.angle_gamma   90.00
#
_symmetry.space_group_name_H-M   'P 1'
#
loop_
_entity.id
_entity.type
_entity.pdbx_description
1 polymer ?
#
loop_
_entity_poly.entity_id
_entity_poly.type
_entity_poly.pdbx_seq_one_letter_code
_entity_poly.pdbx_strand_id
1 'polypeptide(L)'
;MCGIFGYLNYLVKRDRRFIADILINGLHRLEYRGYDSSGIAFDGDSINSNKSDERTCIVVRQKGKVEELEHAVKSLENIDWNGEFSVHVGIAHTRWATHGEPNAVNSHPQRSDEQNQFVCVHNGIITNYKDIKQYLTNKGYKFESETDTEVVIKLVKYLYDKHKNEHITFQKLIEMACSQLEGAFALLFKSIHYPGELCATRRGSPMVIGVKCADQLGANHIPVMFSKDLRGVFSPPLMITDQTTADLAVTGNNRSIEYFFASDASAIIEHTNQVIFMEDDDLAVVRNGALTIHRTQHEVSGQSTIREIIELKIELQEIMKGNYSYFMQKEIFEQPESVVNTMRGRVNFNTKKVILGGIKDYISEIRRCRRLILIACGTSYHSAVATRQLLEELSELPVMVELASDFLDRNTPVFRDDVCMFISQSGETADTILALRYCKQRGALILGFTNTVGSSISRESHCGIHINAGPEIGVASTKAYTSQFLALVLFGLVLSEDSISKESRRNDIINGLQRLPELIKQVLNCDKKVREFAEELYKQSSLLVMGRGFNFATCLEGALKVKELTYMHSEGILAGELKHGPLAMVDDTMPIVMIIMDDPVKIKCMNAYSQVQARGGQPILICNDDDEELIKLENRRITVPRTVDCLQGILCVVPMQLLSFHIAVLRGYDVDCPRNLAKSVTVA
;
A
#
# COMPACT_ATOMS: atom_id res chain seq x y z
N MET A 1 0.69 -1.34 -7.65
CA MET A 1 2.09 -1.61 -7.22
C MET A 1 2.40 -3.07 -7.52
N CYS A 2 3.55 -3.46 -8.07
CA CYS A 2 3.84 -4.89 -8.28
C CYS A 2 4.12 -5.64 -6.96
N GLY A 3 4.16 -6.97 -6.98
CA GLY A 3 4.50 -7.83 -5.85
C GLY A 3 5.80 -8.60 -6.09
N ILE A 4 6.77 -8.50 -5.18
CA ILE A 4 7.97 -9.36 -5.14
C ILE A 4 7.81 -10.37 -4.01
N PHE A 5 8.11 -11.63 -4.29
CA PHE A 5 8.30 -12.65 -3.27
C PHE A 5 9.55 -13.50 -3.59
N GLY A 6 10.29 -13.91 -2.59
CA GLY A 6 11.45 -14.78 -2.71
C GLY A 6 11.59 -15.67 -1.50
N TYR A 7 11.99 -16.91 -1.74
CA TYR A 7 12.17 -17.92 -0.71
C TYR A 7 13.57 -18.51 -0.82
N LEU A 8 14.29 -18.54 0.30
CA LEU A 8 15.58 -19.20 0.41
C LEU A 8 15.55 -20.14 1.61
N ASN A 9 15.72 -21.43 1.37
CA ASN A 9 15.97 -22.42 2.40
C ASN A 9 17.46 -22.77 2.43
N TYR A 10 18.06 -22.75 3.62
CA TYR A 10 19.46 -23.10 3.83
C TYR A 10 19.58 -24.16 4.93
N LEU A 11 20.15 -25.32 4.58
CA LEU A 11 20.19 -26.52 5.42
C LEU A 11 18.79 -26.96 5.92
N VAL A 12 17.75 -26.64 5.17
CA VAL A 12 16.37 -27.09 5.38
C VAL A 12 15.94 -27.83 4.13
N LYS A 13 15.77 -29.15 4.23
CA LYS A 13 15.36 -29.99 3.11
C LYS A 13 13.93 -29.67 2.72
N ARG A 14 13.72 -29.29 1.45
CA ARG A 14 12.41 -29.08 0.83
C ARG A 14 12.39 -29.75 -0.54
N ASP A 15 11.27 -30.36 -0.89
CA ASP A 15 11.06 -30.82 -2.25
C ASP A 15 10.71 -29.65 -3.18
N ARG A 16 10.85 -29.87 -4.50
CA ARG A 16 10.57 -28.83 -5.50
C ARG A 16 9.12 -28.40 -5.49
N ARG A 17 8.17 -29.31 -5.23
CA ARG A 17 6.74 -29.00 -5.16
C ARG A 17 6.46 -27.97 -4.07
N PHE A 18 6.97 -28.20 -2.86
CA PHE A 18 6.87 -27.27 -1.74
C PHE A 18 7.45 -25.89 -2.11
N ILE A 19 8.59 -25.86 -2.81
CA ILE A 19 9.20 -24.60 -3.22
C ILE A 19 8.36 -23.87 -4.28
N ALA A 20 7.75 -24.57 -5.23
CA ALA A 20 6.84 -23.94 -6.17
C ALA A 20 5.57 -23.42 -5.47
N ASP A 21 4.98 -24.24 -4.59
CA ASP A 21 3.76 -23.90 -3.86
C ASP A 21 3.98 -22.71 -2.93
N ILE A 22 5.11 -22.62 -2.22
CA ILE A 22 5.40 -21.47 -1.34
C ILE A 22 5.57 -20.18 -2.13
N LEU A 23 6.19 -20.24 -3.31
CA LEU A 23 6.31 -19.08 -4.19
C LEU A 23 4.95 -18.61 -4.71
N ILE A 24 4.10 -19.54 -5.17
CA ILE A 24 2.75 -19.26 -5.68
C ILE A 24 1.86 -18.70 -4.56
N ASN A 25 1.90 -19.31 -3.37
CA ASN A 25 1.17 -18.82 -2.20
C ASN A 25 1.61 -17.40 -1.82
N GLY A 26 2.92 -17.13 -1.83
CA GLY A 26 3.45 -15.78 -1.65
C GLY A 26 2.89 -14.78 -2.66
N LEU A 27 2.71 -15.19 -3.92
CA LEU A 27 2.07 -14.34 -4.94
C LEU A 27 0.57 -14.13 -4.71
N HIS A 28 -0.18 -15.13 -4.26
CA HIS A 28 -1.58 -14.94 -3.88
C HIS A 28 -1.74 -13.89 -2.77
N ARG A 29 -0.78 -13.84 -1.82
CA ARG A 29 -0.76 -12.78 -0.78
C ARG A 29 -0.44 -11.39 -1.31
N LEU A 30 0.04 -11.27 -2.55
CA LEU A 30 0.45 -10.01 -3.20
C LEU A 30 -0.41 -9.67 -4.43
N GLU A 31 -1.36 -10.51 -4.81
CA GLU A 31 -2.18 -10.33 -6.02
C GLU A 31 -2.99 -9.03 -5.99
N TYR A 32 -3.43 -8.59 -4.81
CA TYR A 32 -4.12 -7.30 -4.63
C TYR A 32 -3.28 -6.08 -5.02
N ARG A 33 -1.95 -6.24 -5.13
CA ARG A 33 -1.04 -5.18 -5.54
C ARG A 33 -0.98 -5.09 -7.07
N GLY A 34 -0.98 -6.23 -7.77
CA GLY A 34 -1.04 -6.32 -9.23
C GLY A 34 -1.31 -7.74 -9.73
N TYR A 35 -2.02 -7.84 -10.85
CA TYR A 35 -2.59 -9.10 -11.36
C TYR A 35 -2.69 -9.17 -12.89
N ASP A 36 -1.99 -8.28 -13.62
CA ASP A 36 -2.00 -8.31 -15.09
C ASP A 36 -1.22 -9.52 -15.64
N SER A 37 -0.19 -9.94 -14.91
CA SER A 37 0.67 -11.07 -15.22
C SER A 37 1.51 -11.48 -14.01
N SER A 38 2.05 -12.69 -14.02
CA SER A 38 2.89 -13.21 -12.93
C SER A 38 3.93 -14.20 -13.44
N GLY A 39 4.92 -14.52 -12.60
CA GLY A 39 5.93 -15.53 -12.93
C GLY A 39 6.79 -15.95 -11.74
N ILE A 40 7.44 -17.10 -11.87
CA ILE A 40 8.38 -17.66 -10.90
C ILE A 40 9.66 -18.15 -11.57
N ALA A 41 10.76 -18.19 -10.81
CA ALA A 41 11.98 -18.85 -11.17
C ALA A 41 12.55 -19.68 -10.01
N PHE A 42 12.93 -20.91 -10.30
CA PHE A 42 13.44 -21.89 -9.34
C PHE A 42 14.48 -22.81 -10.00
N ASP A 43 15.28 -23.53 -9.21
CA ASP A 43 16.30 -24.43 -9.74
C ASP A 43 15.66 -25.64 -10.43
N GLY A 44 16.13 -25.93 -11.66
CA GLY A 44 15.73 -27.11 -12.42
C GLY A 44 16.48 -28.37 -11.99
N ASP A 45 16.39 -29.42 -12.80
CA ASP A 45 17.08 -30.68 -12.54
C ASP A 45 18.60 -30.54 -12.71
N SER A 46 19.36 -31.27 -11.88
CA SER A 46 20.81 -31.31 -12.00
C SER A 46 21.19 -32.01 -13.30
N ILE A 47 22.08 -31.37 -14.08
CA ILE A 47 22.54 -31.89 -15.38
C ILE A 47 23.44 -33.12 -15.18
N ASN A 48 24.11 -33.25 -14.02
CA ASN A 48 25.05 -34.33 -13.72
C ASN A 48 24.94 -34.80 -12.26
N SER A 49 24.63 -36.07 -12.04
CA SER A 49 24.57 -36.70 -10.72
C SER A 49 25.90 -36.70 -9.95
N ASN A 50 27.03 -36.49 -10.64
CA ASN A 50 28.39 -36.52 -10.06
C ASN A 50 28.99 -35.13 -9.78
N LYS A 51 28.29 -34.03 -10.10
CA LYS A 51 28.71 -32.66 -9.75
C LYS A 51 27.49 -31.91 -9.20
N SER A 52 27.41 -31.79 -7.88
CA SER A 52 26.29 -31.16 -7.16
C SER A 52 26.05 -29.67 -7.46
N ASP A 53 26.97 -29.01 -8.18
CA ASP A 53 27.03 -27.56 -8.26
C ASP A 53 26.59 -26.97 -9.63
N GLU A 54 26.37 -27.80 -10.66
CA GLU A 54 25.83 -27.33 -11.94
C GLU A 54 24.30 -27.33 -11.92
N ARG A 55 23.71 -26.16 -11.63
CA ARG A 55 22.26 -25.97 -11.57
C ARG A 55 21.72 -25.29 -12.83
N THR A 56 20.56 -25.74 -13.29
CA THR A 56 19.75 -25.02 -14.28
C THR A 56 18.76 -24.10 -13.56
N CYS A 57 18.29 -23.06 -14.25
CA CYS A 57 17.22 -22.20 -13.75
C CYS A 57 16.01 -22.32 -14.68
N ILE A 58 14.86 -22.70 -14.11
CA ILE A 58 13.58 -22.75 -14.81
C ILE A 58 12.86 -21.42 -14.54
N VAL A 59 12.28 -20.83 -15.59
CA VAL A 59 11.50 -19.59 -15.52
C VAL A 59 10.14 -19.86 -16.15
N VAL A 60 9.08 -19.60 -15.39
CA VAL A 60 7.69 -19.77 -15.83
C VAL A 60 6.99 -18.42 -15.70
N ARG A 61 6.35 -17.98 -16.77
CA ARG A 61 5.72 -16.66 -16.86
C ARG A 61 4.37 -16.80 -17.54
N GLN A 62 3.34 -16.16 -16.99
CA GLN A 62 1.99 -16.24 -17.52
C GLN A 62 1.30 -14.88 -17.47
N LYS A 63 0.43 -14.62 -18.46
CA LYS A 63 -0.47 -13.46 -18.47
C LYS A 63 -1.72 -13.78 -17.64
N GLY A 64 -2.20 -12.81 -16.87
CA GLY A 64 -3.38 -12.94 -16.03
C GLY A 64 -3.06 -13.12 -14.54
N LYS A 65 -4.08 -13.58 -13.81
CA LYS A 65 -4.05 -13.83 -12.37
C LYS A 65 -3.06 -14.93 -11.98
N VAL A 66 -2.75 -15.04 -10.69
CA VAL A 66 -1.80 -16.02 -10.16
C VAL A 66 -2.26 -17.46 -10.41
N GLU A 67 -3.57 -17.71 -10.45
CA GLU A 67 -4.15 -19.03 -10.77
C GLU A 67 -3.73 -19.56 -12.14
N GLU A 68 -3.61 -18.68 -13.15
CA GLU A 68 -3.14 -19.07 -14.49
C GLU A 68 -1.67 -19.52 -14.46
N LEU A 69 -0.84 -18.87 -13.66
CA LEU A 69 0.54 -19.27 -13.44
C LEU A 69 0.61 -20.60 -12.70
N GLU A 70 -0.23 -20.82 -11.69
CA GLU A 70 -0.31 -22.08 -10.95
C GLU A 70 -0.62 -23.26 -11.89
N HIS A 71 -1.58 -23.08 -12.81
CA HIS A 71 -1.88 -24.08 -13.85
C HIS A 71 -0.68 -24.31 -14.78
N ALA A 72 -0.02 -23.24 -15.23
CA ALA A 72 1.16 -23.34 -16.09
C ALA A 72 2.30 -24.10 -15.41
N VAL A 73 2.57 -23.82 -14.14
CA VAL A 73 3.61 -24.51 -13.34
C VAL A 73 3.28 -25.99 -13.16
N LYS A 74 2.02 -26.33 -12.84
CA LYS A 74 1.57 -27.73 -12.70
C LYS A 74 1.61 -28.51 -14.02
N SER A 75 1.50 -27.83 -15.16
CA SER A 75 1.51 -28.44 -16.49
C SER A 75 2.92 -28.75 -17.04
N LEU A 76 3.98 -28.37 -16.33
CA LEU A 76 5.35 -28.61 -16.80
C LEU A 76 5.66 -30.12 -16.85
N GLU A 77 6.02 -30.59 -18.04
CA GLU A 77 6.50 -31.95 -18.28
C GLU A 77 8.01 -32.05 -18.05
N ASN A 78 8.50 -33.26 -17.73
CA ASN A 78 9.93 -33.57 -17.57
C ASN A 78 10.64 -32.83 -16.41
N ILE A 79 9.94 -32.59 -15.31
CA ILE A 79 10.49 -32.03 -14.06
C ILE A 79 10.31 -33.03 -12.92
N ASP A 80 11.37 -33.31 -12.15
CA ASP A 80 11.26 -34.11 -10.92
C ASP A 80 10.69 -33.28 -9.75
N TRP A 81 9.37 -33.29 -9.57
CA TRP A 81 8.72 -32.56 -8.48
C TRP A 81 9.12 -33.04 -7.07
N ASN A 82 9.68 -34.24 -6.94
CA ASN A 82 10.07 -34.81 -5.65
C ASN A 82 11.57 -34.63 -5.35
N GLY A 83 12.32 -33.96 -6.24
CA GLY A 83 13.73 -33.63 -6.02
C GLY A 83 13.90 -32.78 -4.75
N GLU A 84 14.73 -33.25 -3.82
CA GLU A 84 15.00 -32.57 -2.55
C GLU A 84 16.17 -31.58 -2.66
N PHE A 85 15.98 -30.39 -2.08
CA PHE A 85 17.01 -29.37 -1.97
C PHE A 85 17.24 -29.01 -0.50
N SER A 86 18.49 -29.15 -0.04
CA SER A 86 18.92 -28.62 1.27
C SER A 86 19.20 -27.11 1.22
N VAL A 87 19.65 -26.62 0.06
CA VAL A 87 19.90 -25.21 -0.22
C VAL A 87 19.27 -24.86 -1.57
N HIS A 88 18.30 -23.96 -1.58
CA HIS A 88 17.63 -23.50 -2.81
C HIS A 88 17.21 -22.03 -2.70
N VAL A 89 17.13 -21.38 -3.87
CA VAL A 89 16.64 -20.01 -4.03
C VAL A 89 15.53 -19.99 -5.08
N GLY A 90 14.35 -19.54 -4.66
CA GLY A 90 13.20 -19.26 -5.51
C GLY A 90 12.86 -17.77 -5.52
N ILE A 91 12.50 -17.22 -6.68
CA ILE A 91 11.99 -15.85 -6.79
C ILE A 91 10.68 -15.84 -7.59
N ALA A 92 9.79 -14.90 -7.27
CA ALA A 92 8.45 -14.82 -7.80
C ALA A 92 8.00 -13.35 -7.93
N HIS A 93 7.12 -13.08 -8.88
CA HIS A 93 6.61 -11.73 -9.12
C HIS A 93 5.16 -11.69 -9.61
N THR A 94 4.41 -10.71 -9.13
CA THR A 94 3.15 -10.26 -9.74
C THR A 94 3.32 -8.84 -10.30
N ARG A 95 2.83 -8.61 -11.51
CA ARG A 95 3.10 -7.40 -12.28
C ARG A 95 1.83 -6.59 -12.52
N TRP A 96 1.96 -5.29 -12.29
CA TRP A 96 1.10 -4.22 -12.80
C TRP A 96 1.85 -3.54 -13.94
N ALA A 97 1.38 -3.66 -15.18
CA ALA A 97 2.17 -3.22 -16.33
C ALA A 97 2.22 -1.68 -16.44
N THR A 98 3.43 -1.10 -16.34
CA THR A 98 3.69 0.33 -16.62
C THR A 98 4.31 0.55 -18.00
N HIS A 99 5.20 -0.35 -18.44
CA HIS A 99 5.87 -0.33 -19.74
C HIS A 99 5.64 -1.65 -20.48
N GLY A 100 5.24 -1.59 -21.74
CA GLY A 100 4.94 -2.78 -22.55
C GLY A 100 3.63 -3.47 -22.13
N GLU A 101 2.97 -4.10 -23.10
CA GLU A 101 1.70 -4.78 -22.85
C GLU A 101 1.85 -5.97 -21.86
N PRO A 102 0.79 -6.32 -21.12
CA PRO A 102 0.77 -7.56 -20.34
C PRO A 102 0.85 -8.79 -21.25
N ASN A 103 1.99 -9.47 -21.23
CA ASN A 103 2.24 -10.74 -21.90
C ASN A 103 3.36 -11.50 -21.16
N ALA A 104 3.55 -12.79 -21.46
CA ALA A 104 4.53 -13.64 -20.79
C ALA A 104 5.99 -13.16 -20.94
N VAL A 105 6.33 -12.47 -22.03
CA VAL A 105 7.69 -11.96 -22.30
C VAL A 105 8.01 -10.75 -21.42
N ASN A 106 7.01 -9.89 -21.20
CA ASN A 106 7.12 -8.70 -20.36
C ASN A 106 6.92 -9.03 -18.86
N SER A 107 6.37 -10.20 -18.52
CA SER A 107 6.31 -10.68 -17.13
C SER A 107 7.70 -10.89 -16.54
N HIS A 108 7.80 -10.74 -15.22
CA HIS A 108 9.01 -11.07 -14.48
C HIS A 108 8.89 -12.51 -13.93
N PRO A 109 10.00 -13.20 -13.62
CA PRO A 109 11.40 -12.75 -13.68
C PRO A 109 11.94 -12.48 -15.08
N GLN A 110 12.69 -11.39 -15.25
CA GLN A 110 13.43 -11.11 -16.49
C GLN A 110 14.77 -11.84 -16.50
N ARG A 111 15.22 -12.27 -17.68
CA ARG A 111 16.42 -13.10 -17.86
C ARG A 111 17.52 -12.43 -18.68
N SER A 112 18.77 -12.70 -18.30
CA SER A 112 19.96 -12.16 -18.98
C SER A 112 20.25 -12.81 -20.34
N ASP A 113 19.90 -14.07 -20.54
CA ASP A 113 20.09 -14.83 -21.78
C ASP A 113 19.12 -16.02 -21.86
N GLU A 114 19.21 -16.80 -22.94
CA GLU A 114 18.37 -17.97 -23.17
C GLU A 114 18.62 -19.09 -22.15
N GLN A 115 19.80 -19.11 -21.52
CA GLN A 115 20.20 -20.08 -20.50
C GLN A 115 19.81 -19.66 -19.08
N ASN A 116 19.16 -18.51 -18.90
CA ASN A 116 18.74 -17.97 -17.61
C ASN A 116 19.92 -17.82 -16.63
N GLN A 117 21.11 -17.40 -17.09
CA GLN A 117 22.32 -17.30 -16.23
C GLN A 117 22.11 -16.40 -15.01
N PHE A 118 21.44 -15.29 -15.24
CA PHE A 118 20.96 -14.35 -14.22
C PHE A 118 19.50 -14.06 -14.48
N VAL A 119 18.70 -14.02 -13.40
CA VAL A 119 17.29 -13.64 -13.41
C VAL A 119 17.01 -12.64 -12.30
N CYS A 120 16.11 -11.70 -12.54
CA CYS A 120 15.66 -10.76 -11.52
C CYS A 120 14.17 -10.44 -11.60
N VAL A 121 13.63 -10.04 -10.46
CA VAL A 121 12.30 -9.42 -10.35
C VAL A 121 12.45 -7.98 -9.86
N HIS A 122 11.55 -7.11 -10.32
CA HIS A 122 11.65 -5.66 -10.14
C HIS A 122 10.29 -5.03 -9.85
N ASN A 123 10.24 -4.17 -8.83
CA ASN A 123 9.17 -3.23 -8.56
C ASN A 123 9.70 -1.81 -8.68
N GLY A 124 9.13 -0.99 -9.55
CA GLY A 124 9.57 0.38 -9.77
C GLY A 124 9.73 0.71 -11.24
N ILE A 125 10.46 1.79 -11.52
CA ILE A 125 10.80 2.26 -12.87
C ILE A 125 12.29 2.65 -12.89
N ILE A 126 13.03 2.08 -13.84
CA ILE A 126 14.39 2.52 -14.16
C ILE A 126 14.32 3.66 -15.16
N THR A 127 14.61 4.90 -14.75
CA THR A 127 14.38 6.10 -15.57
C THR A 127 15.37 6.23 -16.72
N ASN A 128 16.60 5.75 -16.55
CA ASN A 128 17.66 5.81 -17.56
C ASN A 128 17.80 4.51 -18.39
N TYR A 129 16.76 3.67 -18.45
CA TYR A 129 16.82 2.37 -19.13
C TYR A 129 17.16 2.49 -20.63
N LYS A 130 16.76 3.57 -21.30
CA LYS A 130 17.00 3.79 -22.74
C LYS A 130 18.50 3.90 -23.04
N ASP A 131 19.23 4.65 -22.22
CA ASP A 131 20.66 4.88 -22.40
C ASP A 131 21.44 3.58 -22.18
N ILE A 132 21.10 2.85 -21.12
CA ILE A 132 21.73 1.55 -20.81
C ILE A 132 21.37 0.52 -21.89
N LYS A 133 20.12 0.48 -22.37
CA LYS A 133 19.69 -0.42 -23.44
C LYS A 133 20.50 -0.16 -24.71
N GLN A 134 20.63 1.09 -25.13
CA GLN A 134 21.43 1.46 -26.30
C GLN A 134 22.91 1.06 -26.14
N TYR A 135 23.50 1.31 -24.96
CA TYR A 135 24.87 0.89 -24.66
C TYR A 135 25.06 -0.63 -24.78
N LEU A 136 24.16 -1.43 -24.20
CA LEU A 136 24.24 -2.89 -24.22
C LEU A 136 23.97 -3.48 -25.62
N THR A 137 23.05 -2.89 -26.38
CA THR A 137 22.83 -3.26 -27.79
C THR A 137 24.08 -3.03 -28.63
N ASN A 138 24.81 -1.92 -28.42
CA ASN A 138 26.09 -1.68 -29.09
C ASN A 138 27.19 -2.68 -28.68
N LYS A 139 27.06 -3.31 -27.52
CA LYS A 139 27.94 -4.40 -27.06
C LYS A 139 27.50 -5.79 -27.52
N GLY A 140 26.43 -5.88 -28.33
CA GLY A 140 25.96 -7.13 -28.93
C GLY A 140 24.89 -7.88 -28.13
N TYR A 141 24.38 -7.31 -27.02
CA TYR A 141 23.28 -7.91 -26.27
C TYR A 141 21.95 -7.70 -27.00
N LYS A 142 21.19 -8.79 -27.16
CA LYS A 142 19.84 -8.76 -27.73
C LYS A 142 18.80 -8.67 -26.61
N PHE A 143 17.75 -7.90 -26.86
CA PHE A 143 16.62 -7.72 -25.95
C PHE A 143 15.40 -8.46 -26.49
N GLU A 144 14.68 -9.15 -25.61
CA GLU A 144 13.44 -9.88 -25.95
C GLU A 144 12.17 -9.15 -25.51
N SER A 145 12.27 -8.28 -24.50
CA SER A 145 11.13 -7.56 -23.90
C SER A 145 11.19 -6.05 -24.15
N GLU A 146 10.07 -5.40 -23.87
CA GLU A 146 9.92 -3.95 -23.87
C GLU A 146 10.12 -3.35 -22.47
N THR A 147 10.48 -4.18 -21.49
CA THR A 147 10.59 -3.76 -20.10
C THR A 147 11.93 -3.07 -19.82
N ASP A 148 11.88 -2.06 -18.95
CA ASP A 148 13.05 -1.45 -18.32
C ASP A 148 13.84 -2.47 -17.48
N THR A 149 13.14 -3.46 -16.93
CA THR A 149 13.69 -4.50 -16.06
C THR A 149 14.70 -5.42 -16.77
N GLU A 150 14.47 -5.73 -18.05
CA GLU A 150 15.42 -6.55 -18.81
C GLU A 150 16.80 -5.86 -18.92
N VAL A 151 16.81 -4.52 -18.99
CA VAL A 151 18.05 -3.74 -19.05
C VAL A 151 18.92 -3.98 -17.81
N VAL A 152 18.31 -4.10 -16.63
CA VAL A 152 19.01 -4.38 -15.38
C VAL A 152 19.73 -5.73 -15.46
N ILE A 153 19.05 -6.78 -15.89
CA ILE A 153 19.62 -8.13 -15.87
C ILE A 153 20.66 -8.35 -16.99
N LYS A 154 20.49 -7.70 -18.15
CA LYS A 154 21.53 -7.67 -19.19
C LYS A 154 22.77 -6.91 -18.72
N LEU A 155 22.61 -5.83 -17.97
CA LEU A 155 23.73 -5.08 -17.38
C LEU A 155 24.52 -5.92 -16.39
N VAL A 156 23.85 -6.65 -15.50
CA VAL A 156 24.48 -7.60 -14.56
C VAL A 156 25.31 -8.63 -15.32
N LYS A 157 24.76 -9.23 -16.39
CA LYS A 157 25.50 -10.18 -17.22
C LYS A 157 26.71 -9.55 -17.91
N TYR A 158 26.56 -8.35 -18.46
CA TYR A 158 27.68 -7.61 -19.08
C TYR A 158 28.84 -7.38 -18.11
N LEU A 159 28.54 -6.98 -16.87
CA LEU A 159 29.54 -6.79 -15.83
C LEU A 159 30.20 -8.11 -15.42
N TYR A 160 29.44 -9.20 -15.33
CA TYR A 160 29.97 -10.53 -15.05
C TYR A 160 30.92 -11.00 -16.16
N ASP A 161 30.52 -10.87 -17.42
CA ASP A 161 31.33 -11.28 -18.57
C ASP A 161 32.65 -10.48 -18.64
N LYS A 162 32.64 -9.20 -18.25
CA LYS A 162 33.84 -8.35 -18.18
C LYS A 162 34.80 -8.75 -17.06
N HIS A 163 34.27 -9.20 -15.92
CA HIS A 163 35.05 -9.53 -14.72
C HIS A 163 35.19 -11.05 -14.48
N LYS A 164 34.92 -11.87 -15.50
CA LYS A 164 34.93 -13.33 -15.42
C LYS A 164 36.25 -13.93 -14.88
N ASN A 165 37.36 -13.24 -15.12
CA ASN A 165 38.69 -13.68 -14.71
C ASN A 165 39.08 -13.25 -13.28
N GLU A 166 38.26 -12.43 -12.61
CA GLU A 166 38.62 -11.79 -11.33
C GLU A 166 37.89 -12.39 -10.12
N HIS A 167 37.17 -13.52 -10.28
CA HIS A 167 36.36 -14.15 -9.21
C HIS A 167 35.50 -13.11 -8.44
N ILE A 168 34.74 -12.30 -9.19
CA ILE A 168 33.87 -11.27 -8.61
C ILE A 168 32.76 -11.90 -7.76
N THR A 169 32.52 -11.35 -6.57
CA THR A 169 31.43 -11.79 -5.69
C THR A 169 30.07 -11.30 -6.19
N PHE A 170 28.99 -12.03 -5.88
CA PHE A 170 27.66 -11.65 -6.33
C PHE A 170 27.26 -10.25 -5.83
N GLN A 171 27.56 -9.97 -4.56
CA GLN A 171 27.44 -8.64 -3.96
C GLN A 171 28.07 -7.56 -4.85
N LYS A 172 29.35 -7.71 -5.20
CA LYS A 172 30.07 -6.65 -5.90
C LYS A 172 29.52 -6.40 -7.30
N LEU A 173 29.11 -7.48 -7.96
CA LEU A 173 28.46 -7.41 -9.26
C LEU A 173 27.16 -6.59 -9.20
N ILE A 174 26.32 -6.83 -8.19
CA ILE A 174 25.05 -6.11 -8.02
C ILE A 174 25.29 -4.66 -7.60
N GLU A 175 26.26 -4.37 -6.72
CA GLU A 175 26.66 -2.98 -6.40
C GLU A 175 27.03 -2.19 -7.67
N MET A 176 27.86 -2.78 -8.52
CA MET A 176 28.29 -2.14 -9.76
C MET A 176 27.11 -1.90 -10.71
N ALA A 177 26.20 -2.86 -10.85
CA ALA A 177 25.00 -2.69 -11.67
C ALA A 177 24.13 -1.56 -11.13
N CYS A 178 23.81 -1.58 -9.83
CA CYS A 178 22.93 -0.59 -9.19
C CYS A 178 23.51 0.83 -9.19
N SER A 179 24.84 0.98 -9.23
CA SER A 179 25.49 2.29 -9.38
C SER A 179 25.18 2.99 -10.71
N GLN A 180 24.77 2.23 -11.73
CA GLN A 180 24.42 2.77 -13.05
C GLN A 180 22.90 2.98 -13.21
N LEU A 181 22.09 2.54 -12.24
CA LEU A 181 20.63 2.62 -12.32
C LEU A 181 20.14 3.92 -11.71
N GLU A 182 19.25 4.59 -12.44
CA GLU A 182 18.50 5.75 -11.97
C GLU A 182 17.01 5.40 -11.83
N GLY A 183 16.31 6.09 -10.93
CA GLY A 183 14.90 5.88 -10.67
C GLY A 183 14.63 5.23 -9.32
N ALA A 184 13.45 4.64 -9.19
CA ALA A 184 12.99 3.94 -8.00
C ALA A 184 12.82 2.47 -8.32
N PHE A 185 13.41 1.58 -7.53
CA PHE A 185 13.40 0.15 -7.75
C PHE A 185 13.49 -0.63 -6.44
N ALA A 186 12.86 -1.80 -6.37
CA ALA A 186 13.19 -2.88 -5.47
C ALA A 186 13.50 -4.09 -6.34
N LEU A 187 14.67 -4.68 -6.16
CA LEU A 187 15.23 -5.70 -7.03
C LEU A 187 15.59 -6.93 -6.20
N LEU A 188 15.31 -8.11 -6.75
CA LEU A 188 15.71 -9.39 -6.18
C LEU A 188 16.35 -10.24 -7.28
N PHE A 189 17.58 -10.71 -7.04
CA PHE A 189 18.44 -11.35 -8.03
C PHE A 189 18.78 -12.79 -7.66
N LYS A 190 18.78 -13.65 -8.67
CA LYS A 190 19.23 -15.04 -8.60
C LYS A 190 20.14 -15.36 -9.79
N SER A 191 21.12 -16.23 -9.59
CA SER A 191 22.02 -16.68 -10.66
C SER A 191 22.46 -18.13 -10.49
N ILE A 192 22.69 -18.82 -11.60
CA ILE A 192 23.31 -20.15 -11.60
C ILE A 192 24.81 -20.11 -11.27
N HIS A 193 25.47 -18.97 -11.42
CA HIS A 193 26.88 -18.79 -11.10
C HIS A 193 27.15 -18.61 -9.61
N TYR A 194 26.11 -18.26 -8.84
CA TYR A 194 26.16 -18.06 -7.40
C TYR A 194 25.06 -18.92 -6.74
N PRO A 195 25.17 -20.27 -6.82
CA PRO A 195 24.13 -21.17 -6.35
C PRO A 195 23.91 -21.03 -4.84
N GLY A 196 22.66 -20.90 -4.42
CA GLY A 196 22.31 -20.71 -3.01
C GLY A 196 22.51 -19.28 -2.48
N GLU A 197 23.01 -18.35 -3.30
CA GLU A 197 23.07 -16.93 -2.96
C GLU A 197 21.85 -16.16 -3.49
N LEU A 198 21.44 -15.14 -2.75
CA LEU A 198 20.35 -14.24 -3.11
C LEU A 198 20.74 -12.81 -2.75
N CYS A 199 20.57 -11.89 -3.69
CA CYS A 199 20.81 -10.47 -3.48
C CYS A 199 19.52 -9.67 -3.64
N ALA A 200 19.22 -8.80 -2.68
CA ALA A 200 18.09 -7.88 -2.74
C ALA A 200 18.58 -6.45 -2.52
N THR A 201 17.99 -5.49 -3.23
CA THR A 201 18.27 -4.06 -3.00
C THR A 201 17.04 -3.22 -3.23
N ARG A 202 17.01 -2.02 -2.65
CA ARG A 202 15.94 -1.05 -2.91
C ARG A 202 16.43 0.39 -2.99
N ARG A 203 15.67 1.20 -3.71
CA ARG A 203 15.68 2.66 -3.72
C ARG A 203 14.27 3.14 -4.07
N GLY A 204 13.57 3.79 -3.15
CA GLY A 204 12.22 4.31 -3.40
C GLY A 204 11.09 3.28 -3.56
N SER A 205 11.34 1.97 -3.40
CA SER A 205 10.29 0.93 -3.38
C SER A 205 10.46 0.00 -2.17
N PRO A 206 9.37 -0.41 -1.48
CA PRO A 206 9.43 -1.31 -0.32
C PRO A 206 10.12 -2.65 -0.60
N MET A 207 10.92 -3.09 0.38
CA MET A 207 11.49 -4.45 0.46
C MET A 207 11.65 -4.82 1.94
N VAL A 208 11.19 -6.00 2.30
CA VAL A 208 11.18 -6.55 3.66
C VAL A 208 11.75 -7.97 3.63
N ILE A 209 12.50 -8.32 4.66
CA ILE A 209 13.12 -9.64 4.82
C ILE A 209 12.56 -10.31 6.06
N GLY A 210 11.83 -11.40 5.89
CA GLY A 210 11.41 -12.30 6.96
C GLY A 210 12.49 -13.32 7.27
N VAL A 211 12.70 -13.60 8.55
CA VAL A 211 13.66 -14.60 9.02
C VAL A 211 12.94 -15.66 9.83
N LYS A 212 13.20 -16.93 9.54
CA LYS A 212 12.70 -18.06 10.33
C LYS A 212 13.83 -19.03 10.61
N CYS A 213 14.14 -19.18 11.90
CA CYS A 213 15.14 -20.12 12.39
C CYS A 213 14.54 -20.94 13.54
N ALA A 214 14.91 -22.21 13.66
CA ALA A 214 14.51 -23.03 14.79
C ALA A 214 15.21 -22.63 16.10
N ASP A 215 16.41 -22.04 15.98
CA ASP A 215 17.24 -21.61 17.10
C ASP A 215 17.12 -20.10 17.35
N GLN A 216 17.49 -19.65 18.55
CA GLN A 216 17.60 -18.21 18.86
C GLN A 216 18.62 -17.53 17.93
N LEU A 217 18.20 -16.43 17.32
CA LEU A 217 19.04 -15.56 16.50
C LEU A 217 20.15 -14.95 17.35
N GLY A 218 21.38 -14.85 16.82
CA GLY A 218 22.54 -14.37 17.57
C GLY A 218 22.50 -12.87 17.88
N ALA A 219 21.71 -12.10 17.14
CA ALA A 219 21.53 -10.66 17.33
C ALA A 219 20.13 -10.22 16.90
N ASN A 220 19.58 -9.21 17.60
CA ASN A 220 18.30 -8.57 17.25
C ASN A 220 18.47 -7.39 16.29
N HIS A 221 19.71 -7.18 15.81
CA HIS A 221 20.04 -6.09 14.90
C HIS A 221 21.19 -6.49 13.98
N ILE A 222 21.19 -5.96 12.75
CA ILE A 222 22.19 -6.21 11.73
C ILE A 222 22.91 -4.89 11.44
N PRO A 223 24.25 -4.80 11.62
CA PRO A 223 25.00 -3.62 11.26
C PRO A 223 25.10 -3.50 9.72
N VAL A 224 24.99 -2.27 9.23
CA VAL A 224 25.19 -1.95 7.82
C VAL A 224 26.70 -1.84 7.56
N MET A 225 27.20 -2.66 6.64
CA MET A 225 28.60 -2.63 6.20
C MET A 225 28.79 -1.65 5.05
N PHE A 226 29.93 -0.99 5.00
CA PHE A 226 30.24 -0.03 3.94
C PHE A 226 31.34 -0.58 3.02
N SER A 227 31.05 -0.58 1.73
CA SER A 227 32.04 -0.95 0.72
C SER A 227 33.05 0.19 0.54
N LYS A 228 34.36 -0.09 0.68
CA LYS A 228 35.41 0.90 0.44
C LYS A 228 35.33 1.44 -0.99
N ASP A 229 35.50 2.76 -1.13
CA ASP A 229 35.37 3.55 -2.36
C ASP A 229 35.86 2.83 -3.63
N LEU A 230 35.01 2.78 -4.65
CA LEU A 230 35.32 2.34 -6.03
C LEU A 230 36.24 3.31 -6.80
N ARG A 231 36.89 4.25 -6.10
CA ARG A 231 37.77 5.28 -6.68
C ARG A 231 39.20 5.11 -6.16
N GLY A 232 39.97 4.22 -6.77
CA GLY A 232 41.41 4.14 -6.49
C GLY A 232 42.05 2.81 -6.81
N VAL A 233 42.82 2.79 -7.89
CA VAL A 233 43.73 1.70 -8.27
C VAL A 233 44.89 1.66 -7.24
N PHE A 234 45.30 0.45 -6.84
CA PHE A 234 46.47 0.08 -6.02
C PHE A 234 46.48 0.48 -4.53
N SER A 235 46.14 -0.48 -3.67
CA SER A 235 46.79 -0.71 -2.37
C SER A 235 46.62 -2.19 -2.00
N PRO A 236 47.62 -2.84 -1.36
CA PRO A 236 47.57 -4.28 -1.14
C PRO A 236 46.41 -4.65 -0.20
N PRO A 237 45.80 -5.83 -0.36
CA PRO A 237 44.66 -6.22 0.45
C PRO A 237 45.11 -6.31 1.91
N LEU A 238 44.55 -5.45 2.76
CA LEU A 238 44.39 -5.81 4.16
C LEU A 238 43.57 -7.09 4.16
N MET A 239 44.24 -8.21 4.42
CA MET A 239 43.60 -9.49 4.69
C MET A 239 42.66 -9.29 5.88
N ILE A 240 41.39 -9.02 5.57
CA ILE A 240 40.29 -9.28 6.50
C ILE A 240 40.10 -10.78 6.39
N THR A 241 40.73 -11.52 7.30
CA THR A 241 40.53 -12.96 7.46
C THR A 241 39.05 -13.25 7.67
N ASP A 242 38.52 -14.27 6.99
CA ASP A 242 37.13 -14.77 7.05
C ASP A 242 36.58 -15.03 8.47
N GLN A 243 37.43 -14.96 9.50
CA GLN A 243 37.07 -15.18 10.90
C GLN A 243 36.35 -13.99 11.55
N THR A 244 36.56 -12.74 11.11
CA THR A 244 35.89 -11.57 11.74
C THR A 244 34.47 -11.30 11.22
N THR A 245 34.10 -11.83 10.05
CA THR A 245 32.72 -11.77 9.53
C THR A 245 31.79 -12.81 10.17
N ALA A 246 32.35 -13.87 10.78
CA ALA A 246 31.59 -14.93 11.42
C ALA A 246 30.85 -14.47 12.70
N ASP A 247 31.32 -13.41 13.35
CA ASP A 247 30.73 -12.88 14.59
C ASP A 247 29.67 -11.78 14.37
N LEU A 248 29.44 -11.37 13.11
CA LEU A 248 28.55 -10.24 12.74
C LEU A 248 27.34 -10.65 11.87
N ALA A 249 27.26 -11.92 11.48
CA ALA A 249 26.10 -12.49 10.79
C ALA A 249 25.05 -12.97 11.80
N VAL A 250 23.77 -12.95 11.41
CA VAL A 250 22.64 -13.38 12.27
C VAL A 250 22.82 -14.80 12.85
N THR A 251 23.66 -15.66 12.25
CA THR A 251 24.05 -16.98 12.78
C THR A 251 25.41 -17.46 12.25
N GLY A 252 26.14 -18.24 13.07
CA GLY A 252 27.40 -18.91 12.69
C GLY A 252 27.20 -20.13 11.78
N ASN A 253 28.29 -20.59 11.16
CA ASN A 253 28.35 -21.68 10.17
C ASN A 253 27.78 -23.02 10.72
N ASN A 254 26.50 -23.35 10.44
CA ASN A 254 25.84 -24.68 10.43
C ASN A 254 24.34 -24.69 10.84
N ARG A 255 23.64 -23.55 10.87
CA ARG A 255 22.23 -23.53 11.29
C ARG A 255 21.24 -23.64 10.13
N SER A 256 20.13 -24.34 10.37
CA SER A 256 18.98 -24.40 9.47
C SER A 256 18.20 -23.09 9.54
N ILE A 257 18.03 -22.43 8.39
CA ILE A 257 17.39 -21.11 8.32
C ILE A 257 16.63 -20.95 7.01
N GLU A 258 15.49 -20.26 7.10
CA GLU A 258 14.65 -19.89 5.98
C GLU A 258 14.55 -18.36 5.93
N TYR A 259 14.77 -17.78 4.75
CA TYR A 259 14.59 -16.35 4.50
C TYR A 259 13.48 -16.11 3.49
N PHE A 260 12.70 -15.06 3.74
CA PHE A 260 11.57 -14.65 2.91
C PHE A 260 11.76 -13.20 2.49
N PHE A 261 11.90 -12.93 1.21
CA PHE A 261 12.02 -11.57 0.68
C PHE A 261 10.68 -11.17 0.10
N ALA A 262 10.14 -10.03 0.52
CA ALA A 262 8.88 -9.56 -0.04
C ALA A 262 8.79 -8.05 -0.14
N SER A 263 8.01 -7.56 -1.10
CA SER A 263 7.65 -6.13 -1.18
C SER A 263 6.55 -5.73 -0.18
N ASP A 264 5.89 -6.71 0.45
CA ASP A 264 4.89 -6.49 1.51
C ASP A 264 4.98 -7.60 2.57
N ALA A 265 4.75 -7.24 3.83
CA ALA A 265 4.78 -8.16 4.95
C ALA A 265 3.66 -9.23 4.89
N SER A 266 2.56 -9.01 4.15
CA SER A 266 1.45 -9.94 4.01
C SER A 266 1.86 -11.30 3.44
N ALA A 267 2.91 -11.34 2.62
CA ALA A 267 3.48 -12.58 2.08
C ALA A 267 4.43 -13.29 3.05
N ILE A 268 4.85 -12.63 4.13
CA ILE A 268 5.82 -13.16 5.09
C ILE A 268 5.11 -13.69 6.34
N ILE A 269 4.00 -13.06 6.74
CA ILE A 269 3.38 -13.27 8.06
C ILE A 269 2.89 -14.70 8.32
N GLU A 270 2.56 -15.46 7.26
CA GLU A 270 2.18 -16.88 7.38
C GLU A 270 3.37 -17.79 7.71
N HIS A 271 4.59 -17.30 7.51
CA HIS A 271 5.84 -18.05 7.75
C HIS A 271 6.57 -17.58 9.00
N THR A 272 6.63 -16.26 9.24
CA THR A 272 7.31 -15.65 10.38
C THR A 272 6.78 -14.25 10.66
N ASN A 273 6.79 -13.83 11.92
CA ASN A 273 6.50 -12.46 12.33
C ASN A 273 7.77 -11.61 12.53
N GLN A 274 8.96 -12.21 12.41
CA GLN A 274 10.24 -11.51 12.55
C GLN A 274 10.69 -10.98 11.20
N VAL A 275 10.74 -9.65 11.06
CA VAL A 275 11.06 -8.99 9.80
C VAL A 275 12.10 -7.89 9.94
N ILE A 276 12.81 -7.64 8.85
CA ILE A 276 13.77 -6.55 8.71
C ILE A 276 13.30 -5.68 7.55
N PHE A 277 13.06 -4.39 7.82
CA PHE A 277 12.72 -3.41 6.80
C PHE A 277 13.98 -2.84 6.18
N MET A 278 14.12 -2.95 4.87
CA MET A 278 15.24 -2.32 4.16
C MET A 278 15.03 -0.81 4.01
N GLU A 279 16.13 -0.07 3.96
CA GLU A 279 16.17 1.36 3.58
C GLU A 279 16.75 1.53 2.17
N ASP A 280 16.66 2.75 1.65
CA ASP A 280 17.26 3.09 0.37
C ASP A 280 18.76 2.81 0.35
N ASP A 281 19.21 2.25 -0.77
CA ASP A 281 20.59 1.87 -1.07
C ASP A 281 21.15 0.73 -0.20
N ASP A 282 20.30 0.06 0.57
CA ASP A 282 20.65 -1.21 1.19
C ASP A 282 20.80 -2.30 0.13
N LEU A 283 21.88 -3.07 0.22
CA LEU A 283 22.10 -4.32 -0.50
C LEU A 283 22.16 -5.47 0.49
N ALA A 284 21.08 -6.22 0.59
CA ALA A 284 21.00 -7.43 1.38
C ALA A 284 21.54 -8.62 0.57
N VAL A 285 22.47 -9.37 1.16
CA VAL A 285 23.10 -10.53 0.54
C VAL A 285 22.99 -11.71 1.49
N VAL A 286 22.41 -12.81 1.02
CA VAL A 286 22.45 -14.10 1.72
C VAL A 286 23.52 -14.95 1.05
N ARG A 287 24.57 -15.30 1.79
CA ARG A 287 25.65 -16.20 1.36
C ARG A 287 25.92 -17.20 2.48
N ASN A 288 26.02 -18.49 2.16
CA ASN A 288 26.29 -19.56 3.13
C ASN A 288 25.34 -19.52 4.34
N GLY A 289 24.07 -19.14 4.11
CA GLY A 289 23.05 -19.02 5.16
C GLY A 289 23.12 -17.75 6.01
N ALA A 290 24.16 -16.92 5.84
CA ALA A 290 24.34 -15.66 6.55
C ALA A 290 23.74 -14.49 5.75
N LEU A 291 22.84 -13.72 6.39
CA LEU A 291 22.34 -12.46 5.88
C LEU A 291 23.27 -11.31 6.28
N THR A 292 23.71 -10.53 5.29
CA THR A 292 24.50 -9.32 5.49
C THR A 292 23.89 -8.15 4.72
N ILE A 293 24.02 -6.93 5.24
CA ILE A 293 23.49 -5.71 4.61
C ILE A 293 24.64 -4.75 4.34
N HIS A 294 24.77 -4.32 3.09
CA HIS A 294 25.85 -3.45 2.62
C HIS A 294 25.30 -2.15 2.03
N ARG A 295 26.11 -1.09 2.07
CA ARG A 295 25.82 0.20 1.44
C ARG A 295 27.07 0.75 0.74
N THR A 296 26.86 1.38 -0.42
CA THR A 296 27.97 1.91 -1.24
C THR A 296 28.40 3.33 -0.82
N GLN A 297 27.49 4.13 -0.26
CA GLN A 297 27.79 5.50 0.17
C GLN A 297 27.85 5.59 1.70
N HIS A 298 28.91 6.20 2.22
CA HIS A 298 28.96 6.66 3.61
C HIS A 298 28.11 7.93 3.74
N GLU A 299 27.12 7.87 4.63
CA GLU A 299 26.36 9.02 5.15
C GLU A 299 25.52 9.83 4.14
N VAL A 300 24.30 9.34 3.86
CA VAL A 300 23.17 10.26 3.63
C VAL A 300 22.60 10.61 5.00
N SER A 301 22.55 11.91 5.33
CA SER A 301 22.05 12.43 6.62
C SER A 301 20.71 11.79 6.99
N GLY A 302 20.64 11.13 8.16
CA GLY A 302 19.41 10.60 8.76
C GLY A 302 19.12 9.11 8.55
N GLN A 303 19.98 8.34 7.87
CA GLN A 303 19.79 6.88 7.72
C GLN A 303 20.50 6.09 8.81
N SER A 304 19.83 5.06 9.35
CA SER A 304 20.39 4.24 10.43
C SER A 304 21.54 3.36 9.92
N THR A 305 22.61 3.22 10.71
CA THR A 305 23.71 2.27 10.46
C THR A 305 23.39 0.85 10.91
N ILE A 306 22.18 0.63 11.45
CA ILE A 306 21.72 -0.63 12.02
C ILE A 306 20.30 -0.93 11.49
N ARG A 307 20.02 -2.20 11.25
CA ARG A 307 18.68 -2.71 10.91
C ARG A 307 18.18 -3.60 12.03
N GLU A 308 17.11 -3.20 12.68
CA GLU A 308 16.50 -3.98 13.74
C GLU A 308 15.61 -5.09 13.18
N ILE A 309 15.58 -6.22 13.87
CA ILE A 309 14.60 -7.28 13.63
C ILE A 309 13.35 -6.92 14.43
N ILE A 310 12.28 -6.60 13.72
CA ILE A 310 11.02 -6.14 14.29
C ILE A 310 10.03 -7.30 14.30
N GLU A 311 9.32 -7.48 15.42
CA GLU A 311 8.19 -8.39 15.51
C GLU A 311 6.91 -7.70 15.02
N LEU A 312 6.31 -8.23 13.95
CA LEU A 312 5.05 -7.76 13.41
C LEU A 312 3.88 -8.20 14.31
N LYS A 313 3.02 -7.25 14.65
CA LYS A 313 1.77 -7.49 15.38
C LYS A 313 0.58 -7.65 14.44
N ILE A 314 0.78 -8.35 13.32
CA ILE A 314 -0.27 -8.64 12.34
C ILE A 314 -0.62 -10.13 12.50
N GLU A 315 -1.90 -10.44 12.64
CA GLU A 315 -2.35 -11.83 12.69
C GLU A 315 -2.75 -12.31 11.30
N LEU A 316 -2.49 -13.58 10.99
CA LEU A 316 -2.84 -14.17 9.69
C LEU A 316 -4.33 -14.02 9.35
N GLN A 317 -5.20 -14.05 10.37
CA GLN A 317 -6.66 -13.90 10.20
C GLN A 317 -7.04 -12.52 9.63
N GLU A 318 -6.26 -11.47 9.90
CA GLU A 318 -6.54 -10.12 9.41
C GLU A 318 -6.39 -10.01 7.89
N ILE A 319 -5.53 -10.84 7.29
CA ILE A 319 -5.27 -10.88 5.84
C ILE A 319 -6.03 -12.00 5.12
N MET A 320 -6.92 -12.72 5.80
CA MET A 320 -7.79 -13.74 5.21
C MET A 320 -9.23 -13.24 5.05
N LYS A 321 -9.99 -13.80 4.12
CA LYS A 321 -11.42 -13.45 3.92
C LYS A 321 -12.33 -13.95 5.04
N GLY A 322 -11.94 -15.02 5.74
CA GLY A 322 -12.77 -15.65 6.76
C GLY A 322 -14.09 -16.16 6.17
N ASN A 323 -15.21 -15.76 6.76
CA ASN A 323 -16.56 -16.16 6.32
C ASN A 323 -17.14 -15.29 5.20
N TYR A 324 -16.39 -14.31 4.70
CA TYR A 324 -16.84 -13.41 3.64
C TYR A 324 -16.38 -13.91 2.26
N SER A 325 -17.15 -13.56 1.21
CA SER A 325 -16.80 -13.92 -0.16
C SER A 325 -15.69 -13.02 -0.73
N TYR A 326 -15.63 -11.77 -0.26
CA TYR A 326 -14.74 -10.72 -0.75
C TYR A 326 -14.05 -10.01 0.41
N PHE A 327 -12.81 -9.55 0.19
CA PHE A 327 -12.09 -8.71 1.15
C PHE A 327 -12.80 -7.39 1.36
N MET A 328 -13.27 -6.74 0.29
CA MET A 328 -14.02 -5.49 0.44
C MET A 328 -15.25 -5.66 1.34
N GLN A 329 -15.99 -6.77 1.19
CA GLN A 329 -17.13 -7.07 2.05
C GLN A 329 -16.69 -7.23 3.51
N LYS A 330 -15.66 -8.05 3.78
CA LYS A 330 -15.08 -8.20 5.12
C LYS A 330 -14.73 -6.84 5.71
N GLU A 331 -14.02 -6.02 4.96
CA GLU A 331 -13.50 -4.73 5.43
C GLU A 331 -14.60 -3.71 5.71
N ILE A 332 -15.69 -3.69 4.94
CA ILE A 332 -16.87 -2.88 5.25
C ILE A 332 -17.47 -3.31 6.60
N PHE A 333 -17.62 -4.62 6.81
CA PHE A 333 -18.26 -5.16 8.01
C PHE A 333 -17.35 -5.15 9.25
N GLU A 334 -16.03 -5.05 9.08
CA GLU A 334 -15.01 -4.87 10.14
C GLU A 334 -14.86 -3.41 10.61
N GLN A 335 -15.61 -2.48 10.02
CA GLN A 335 -15.53 -1.06 10.41
C GLN A 335 -15.80 -0.79 11.91
N PRO A 336 -16.76 -1.46 12.58
CA PRO A 336 -16.94 -1.32 14.02
C PRO A 336 -15.66 -1.63 14.82
N GLU A 337 -14.97 -2.72 14.49
CA GLU A 337 -13.74 -3.13 15.15
C GLU A 337 -12.57 -2.20 14.81
N SER A 338 -12.43 -1.81 13.53
CA SER A 338 -11.34 -0.93 13.08
C SER A 338 -11.42 0.48 13.71
N VAL A 339 -12.63 1.00 13.91
CA VAL A 339 -12.87 2.28 14.60
C VAL A 339 -12.49 2.16 16.08
N VAL A 340 -12.81 1.05 16.74
CA VAL A 340 -12.34 0.76 18.11
C VAL A 340 -10.82 0.69 18.17
N ASN A 341 -10.18 0.00 17.22
CA ASN A 341 -8.72 -0.13 17.16
C ASN A 341 -8.02 1.21 16.93
N THR A 342 -8.66 2.10 16.17
CA THR A 342 -8.19 3.47 15.95
C THR A 342 -8.27 4.32 17.22
N MET A 343 -9.26 4.09 18.09
CA MET A 343 -9.40 4.82 19.38
C MET A 343 -8.62 4.18 20.54
N ARG A 344 -8.24 2.90 20.41
CA ARG A 344 -7.63 2.10 21.49
C ARG A 344 -6.37 2.77 22.03
N GLY A 345 -6.35 3.00 23.34
CA GLY A 345 -5.24 3.66 24.03
C GLY A 345 -5.09 5.17 23.76
N ARG A 346 -5.98 5.76 22.95
CA ARG A 346 -5.95 7.19 22.58
C ARG A 346 -7.09 7.98 23.19
N VAL A 347 -8.25 7.37 23.38
CA VAL A 347 -9.42 8.03 23.97
C VAL A 347 -9.71 7.42 25.33
N ASN A 348 -9.72 8.25 26.38
CA ASN A 348 -10.22 7.88 27.68
C ASN A 348 -11.64 8.44 27.84
N PHE A 349 -12.65 7.58 27.70
CA PHE A 349 -14.05 7.97 27.77
C PHE A 349 -14.51 8.38 29.17
N ASN A 350 -13.79 7.99 30.23
CA ASN A 350 -14.11 8.37 31.62
C ASN A 350 -13.61 9.77 31.92
N THR A 351 -12.37 10.08 31.55
CA THR A 351 -11.76 11.40 31.78
C THR A 351 -11.99 12.39 30.65
N LYS A 352 -12.61 11.96 29.55
CA LYS A 352 -12.81 12.73 28.31
C LYS A 352 -11.51 13.32 27.75
N LYS A 353 -10.39 12.63 27.95
CA LYS A 353 -9.08 13.02 27.41
C LYS A 353 -8.73 12.22 26.17
N VAL A 354 -8.13 12.90 25.20
CA VAL A 354 -7.59 12.31 23.98
C VAL A 354 -6.08 12.52 23.98
N ILE A 355 -5.32 11.44 23.78
CA ILE A 355 -3.85 11.47 23.74
C ILE A 355 -3.41 10.76 22.46
N LEU A 356 -2.62 11.46 21.65
CA LEU A 356 -2.01 10.91 20.45
C LEU A 356 -0.50 10.82 20.68
N GLY A 357 -0.03 9.65 21.09
CA GLY A 357 1.36 9.44 21.51
C GLY A 357 2.39 9.85 20.46
N GLY A 358 2.11 9.59 19.18
CA GLY A 358 3.05 9.88 18.09
C GLY A 358 3.23 11.37 17.75
N ILE A 359 2.45 12.27 18.35
CA ILE A 359 2.59 13.74 18.18
C ILE A 359 2.85 14.47 19.51
N LYS A 360 2.97 13.73 20.61
CA LYS A 360 3.04 14.30 21.97
C LYS A 360 4.16 15.34 22.11
N ASP A 361 5.33 15.04 21.55
CA ASP A 361 6.51 15.90 21.67
C ASP A 361 6.42 17.15 20.75
N TYR A 362 5.57 17.10 19.73
CA TYR A 362 5.40 18.17 18.73
C TYR A 362 4.15 19.01 18.93
N ILE A 363 3.27 18.68 19.89
CA ILE A 363 1.97 19.35 20.04
C ILE A 363 2.12 20.86 20.29
N SER A 364 3.18 21.26 21.01
CA SER A 364 3.46 22.67 21.30
C SER A 364 3.88 23.45 20.06
N GLU A 365 4.60 22.81 19.14
CA GLU A 365 4.98 23.39 17.84
C GLU A 365 3.77 23.46 16.90
N ILE A 366 2.96 22.39 16.85
CA ILE A 366 1.75 22.35 16.03
C ILE A 366 0.78 23.46 16.46
N ARG A 367 0.57 23.69 17.76
CA ARG A 367 -0.31 24.77 18.25
C ARG A 367 0.20 26.19 17.92
N ARG A 368 1.48 26.36 17.59
CA ARG A 368 2.07 27.65 17.20
C ARG A 368 2.01 27.91 15.70
N CYS A 369 1.63 26.91 14.91
CA CYS A 369 1.53 27.05 13.46
C CYS A 369 0.39 28.01 13.08
N ARG A 370 0.45 28.54 11.86
CA ARG A 370 -0.56 29.49 11.37
C ARG A 370 -1.54 28.89 10.38
N ARG A 371 -1.27 27.68 9.89
CA ARG A 371 -2.05 27.03 8.84
C ARG A 371 -1.81 25.53 8.83
N LEU A 372 -2.88 24.78 8.61
CA LEU A 372 -2.86 23.35 8.37
C LEU A 372 -3.03 23.08 6.87
N ILE A 373 -2.18 22.22 6.30
CA ILE A 373 -2.27 21.81 4.89
C ILE A 373 -2.37 20.28 4.85
N LEU A 374 -3.53 19.75 4.48
CA LEU A 374 -3.79 18.32 4.33
C LEU A 374 -3.55 17.93 2.87
N ILE A 375 -2.62 17.00 2.64
CA ILE A 375 -2.17 16.59 1.31
C ILE A 375 -2.37 15.08 1.17
N ALA A 376 -3.13 14.68 0.15
CA ALA A 376 -3.47 13.28 -0.09
C ALA A 376 -3.95 13.04 -1.53
N CYS A 377 -4.24 11.79 -1.87
CA CYS A 377 -4.83 11.38 -3.15
C CYS A 377 -6.08 10.52 -2.93
N GLY A 378 -7.03 10.56 -3.88
CA GLY A 378 -8.21 9.68 -3.92
C GLY A 378 -9.04 9.70 -2.63
N THR A 379 -9.43 8.52 -2.13
CA THR A 379 -10.20 8.37 -0.89
C THR A 379 -9.53 9.02 0.34
N SER A 380 -8.19 9.06 0.42
CA SER A 380 -7.49 9.77 1.51
C SER A 380 -7.60 11.29 1.41
N TYR A 381 -7.78 11.85 0.21
CA TYR A 381 -8.16 13.25 0.05
C TYR A 381 -9.60 13.49 0.53
N HIS A 382 -10.52 12.56 0.27
CA HIS A 382 -11.90 12.69 0.77
C HIS A 382 -11.98 12.67 2.29
N SER A 383 -11.14 11.90 3.01
CA SER A 383 -11.14 11.91 4.48
C SER A 383 -10.65 13.26 5.05
N ALA A 384 -9.74 13.94 4.33
CA ALA A 384 -9.35 15.31 4.63
C ALA A 384 -10.49 16.32 4.38
N VAL A 385 -11.20 16.19 3.24
CA VAL A 385 -12.38 17.04 2.95
C VAL A 385 -13.46 16.84 4.02
N ALA A 386 -13.68 15.60 4.46
CA ALA A 386 -14.70 15.25 5.46
C ALA A 386 -14.45 15.90 6.83
N THR A 387 -13.18 16.14 7.16
CA THR A 387 -12.77 16.65 8.48
C THR A 387 -12.34 18.11 8.45
N ARG A 388 -12.20 18.72 7.27
CA ARG A 388 -11.81 20.12 7.08
C ARG A 388 -12.61 21.07 7.98
N GLN A 389 -13.94 21.02 7.91
CA GLN A 389 -14.82 21.92 8.66
C GLN A 389 -14.62 21.77 10.18
N LEU A 390 -14.44 20.55 10.68
CA LEU A 390 -14.20 20.30 12.10
C LEU A 390 -12.82 20.81 12.53
N LEU A 391 -11.79 20.64 11.69
CA LEU A 391 -10.46 21.13 11.98
C LEU A 391 -10.43 22.66 12.02
N GLU A 392 -11.13 23.34 11.10
CA GLU A 392 -11.33 24.79 11.13
C GLU A 392 -12.02 25.21 12.45
N GLU A 393 -13.11 24.53 12.82
CA GLU A 393 -13.88 24.79 14.05
C GLU A 393 -13.03 24.64 15.33
N LEU A 394 -12.30 23.53 15.46
CA LEU A 394 -11.57 23.20 16.68
C LEU A 394 -10.23 23.93 16.79
N SER A 395 -9.52 24.11 15.68
CA SER A 395 -8.19 24.76 15.70
C SER A 395 -8.24 26.27 15.51
N GLU A 396 -9.29 26.83 14.91
CA GLU A 396 -9.35 28.24 14.46
C GLU A 396 -8.24 28.63 13.46
N LEU A 397 -7.59 27.63 12.85
CA LEU A 397 -6.59 27.83 11.82
C LEU A 397 -7.22 27.71 10.43
N PRO A 398 -6.67 28.41 9.42
CA PRO A 398 -6.91 28.09 8.03
C PRO A 398 -6.52 26.63 7.74
N VAL A 399 -7.45 25.87 7.17
CA VAL A 399 -7.25 24.48 6.76
C VAL A 399 -7.35 24.38 5.26
N MET A 400 -6.23 24.08 4.60
CA MET A 400 -6.17 23.79 3.18
C MET A 400 -6.20 22.27 2.97
N VAL A 401 -6.94 21.82 1.96
CA VAL A 401 -6.99 20.42 1.56
C VAL A 401 -6.63 20.34 0.08
N GLU A 402 -5.57 19.60 -0.24
CA GLU A 402 -4.94 19.63 -1.55
C GLU A 402 -4.76 18.22 -2.11
N LEU A 403 -5.01 18.06 -3.41
CA LEU A 403 -4.62 16.87 -4.16
C LEU A 403 -3.11 16.92 -4.38
N ALA A 404 -2.39 15.85 -4.03
CA ALA A 404 -0.92 15.89 -4.00
C ALA A 404 -0.28 16.17 -5.37
N SER A 405 -0.88 15.69 -6.46
CA SER A 405 -0.41 15.95 -7.83
C SER A 405 -0.51 17.43 -8.20
N ASP A 406 -1.72 18.01 -8.11
CA ASP A 406 -1.95 19.44 -8.40
C ASP A 406 -1.16 20.37 -7.45
N PHE A 407 -0.97 19.95 -6.20
CA PHE A 407 -0.15 20.67 -5.24
C PHE A 407 1.31 20.84 -5.71
N LEU A 408 1.88 19.78 -6.30
CA LEU A 408 3.23 19.77 -6.86
C LEU A 408 3.28 20.58 -8.17
N ASP A 409 2.33 20.37 -9.07
CA ASP A 409 2.28 21.04 -10.37
C ASP A 409 2.24 22.57 -10.24
N ARG A 410 1.46 23.07 -9.27
CA ARG A 410 1.34 24.51 -9.01
C ARG A 410 2.52 25.09 -8.23
N ASN A 411 3.47 24.27 -7.80
CA ASN A 411 4.54 24.67 -6.87
C ASN A 411 3.98 25.46 -5.69
N THR A 412 3.00 24.86 -4.99
CA THR A 412 2.20 25.55 -3.97
C THR A 412 3.09 26.20 -2.90
N PRO A 413 2.84 27.46 -2.49
CA PRO A 413 3.62 28.13 -1.45
C PRO A 413 3.45 27.47 -0.07
N VAL A 414 4.58 27.04 0.50
CA VAL A 414 4.69 26.46 1.84
C VAL A 414 5.71 27.25 2.64
N PHE A 415 5.38 27.52 3.91
CA PHE A 415 6.16 28.29 4.85
C PHE A 415 6.59 27.46 6.06
N ARG A 416 7.53 27.98 6.85
CA ARG A 416 8.08 27.27 8.02
C ARG A 416 7.09 27.13 9.18
N ASP A 417 6.08 27.99 9.22
CA ASP A 417 5.00 27.99 10.21
C ASP A 417 3.74 27.26 9.73
N ASP A 418 3.85 26.50 8.63
CA ASP A 418 2.82 25.55 8.19
C ASP A 418 3.02 24.18 8.86
N VAL A 419 1.90 23.53 9.17
CA VAL A 419 1.87 22.09 9.47
C VAL A 419 1.28 21.36 8.28
N CYS A 420 2.10 20.54 7.63
CA CYS A 420 1.70 19.73 6.48
C CYS A 420 1.39 18.30 6.94
N MET A 421 0.16 17.86 6.68
CA MET A 421 -0.39 16.56 7.07
C MET A 421 -0.51 15.68 5.83
N PHE A 422 0.18 14.54 5.82
CA PHE A 422 0.22 13.61 4.68
C PHE A 422 -0.62 12.38 5.01
N ILE A 423 -1.75 12.21 4.31
CA ILE A 423 -2.70 11.14 4.60
C ILE A 423 -2.60 10.08 3.51
N SER A 424 -2.17 8.87 3.89
CA SER A 424 -2.03 7.75 2.96
C SER A 424 -2.18 6.43 3.69
N GLN A 425 -3.12 5.58 3.26
CA GLN A 425 -3.28 4.24 3.80
C GLN A 425 -1.96 3.44 3.72
N SER A 426 -1.37 3.37 2.53
CA SER A 426 -0.15 2.61 2.26
C SER A 426 1.12 3.27 2.80
N GLY A 427 1.12 4.61 2.92
CA GLY A 427 2.33 5.38 3.20
C GLY A 427 3.36 5.37 2.06
N GLU A 428 3.00 4.87 0.88
CA GLU A 428 3.88 4.69 -0.30
C GLU A 428 3.39 5.43 -1.55
N THR A 429 2.32 6.21 -1.46
CA THR A 429 1.75 6.94 -2.61
C THR A 429 2.76 7.96 -3.16
N ALA A 430 3.14 7.83 -4.43
CA ALA A 430 4.24 8.57 -5.04
C ALA A 430 4.09 10.10 -4.91
N ASP A 431 2.98 10.67 -5.40
CA ASP A 431 2.73 12.11 -5.33
C ASP A 431 2.71 12.64 -3.89
N THR A 432 2.15 11.86 -2.96
CA THR A 432 2.11 12.23 -1.54
C THR A 432 3.51 12.24 -0.91
N ILE A 433 4.38 11.29 -1.26
CA ILE A 433 5.79 11.28 -0.83
C ILE A 433 6.55 12.46 -1.44
N LEU A 434 6.34 12.74 -2.73
CA LEU A 434 6.98 13.88 -3.39
C LEU A 434 6.55 15.20 -2.76
N ALA A 435 5.26 15.37 -2.47
CA ALA A 435 4.73 16.52 -1.75
C ALA A 435 5.31 16.63 -0.34
N LEU A 436 5.50 15.49 0.35
CA LEU A 436 6.15 15.45 1.67
C LEU A 436 7.57 16.01 1.60
N ARG A 437 8.38 15.50 0.66
CA ARG A 437 9.75 15.95 0.46
C ARG A 437 9.80 17.43 0.06
N TYR A 438 8.87 17.86 -0.79
CA TYR A 438 8.71 19.26 -1.20
C TYR A 438 8.43 20.21 -0.01
N CYS A 439 7.53 19.82 0.90
CA CYS A 439 7.23 20.60 2.10
C CYS A 439 8.38 20.58 3.11
N LYS A 440 9.04 19.43 3.27
CA LYS A 440 10.19 19.25 4.17
C LYS A 440 11.35 20.16 3.77
N GLN A 441 11.65 20.27 2.47
CA GLN A 441 12.67 21.19 1.95
C GLN A 441 12.37 22.67 2.27
N ARG A 442 11.09 23.03 2.45
CA ARG A 442 10.66 24.40 2.82
C ARG A 442 10.62 24.63 4.33
N GLY A 443 10.92 23.61 5.12
CA GLY A 443 11.03 23.69 6.58
C GLY A 443 9.69 23.68 7.31
N ALA A 444 8.61 23.22 6.66
CA ALA A 444 7.33 22.99 7.34
C ALA A 444 7.43 21.80 8.31
N LEU A 445 6.58 21.80 9.34
CA LEU A 445 6.42 20.63 10.20
C LEU A 445 5.61 19.56 9.45
N ILE A 446 6.06 18.31 9.52
CA ILE A 446 5.58 17.21 8.68
C ILE A 446 4.95 16.16 9.58
N LEU A 447 3.66 15.90 9.37
CA LEU A 447 2.86 14.95 10.13
C LEU A 447 2.28 13.86 9.20
N GLY A 448 2.63 12.60 9.43
CA GLY A 448 2.14 11.47 8.65
C GLY A 448 0.91 10.77 9.27
N PHE A 449 -0.13 10.54 8.48
CA PHE A 449 -1.27 9.68 8.84
C PHE A 449 -1.25 8.42 7.97
N THR A 450 -0.79 7.31 8.53
CA THR A 450 -0.56 6.07 7.77
C THR A 450 -1.19 4.84 8.42
N ASN A 451 -1.42 3.78 7.64
CA ASN A 451 -1.88 2.48 8.15
C ASN A 451 -0.81 1.38 8.03
N THR A 452 0.36 1.72 7.50
CA THR A 452 1.48 0.79 7.30
C THR A 452 2.68 1.28 8.10
N VAL A 453 3.06 0.49 9.10
CA VAL A 453 4.25 0.72 9.93
C VAL A 453 5.51 0.60 9.06
N GLY A 454 6.46 1.51 9.23
CA GLY A 454 7.72 1.50 8.49
C GLY A 454 7.63 1.98 7.03
N SER A 455 6.46 2.43 6.60
CA SER A 455 6.28 3.06 5.27
C SER A 455 7.11 4.33 5.11
N SER A 456 7.39 4.71 3.86
CA SER A 456 8.19 5.90 3.51
C SER A 456 7.64 7.18 4.16
N ILE A 457 6.32 7.43 4.08
CA ILE A 457 5.72 8.59 4.76
C ILE A 457 5.91 8.52 6.28
N SER A 458 5.75 7.35 6.90
CA SER A 458 5.91 7.22 8.36
C SER A 458 7.35 7.47 8.84
N ARG A 459 8.35 7.09 8.03
CA ARG A 459 9.78 7.27 8.34
C ARG A 459 10.27 8.69 8.04
N GLU A 460 9.79 9.30 6.97
CA GLU A 460 10.27 10.63 6.54
C GLU A 460 9.60 11.80 7.27
N SER A 461 8.44 11.57 7.90
CA SER A 461 7.72 12.56 8.72
C SER A 461 8.43 12.85 10.04
N HIS A 462 8.24 14.05 10.59
CA HIS A 462 8.78 14.42 11.90
C HIS A 462 8.02 13.74 13.05
N CYS A 463 6.70 13.63 12.88
CA CYS A 463 5.79 12.92 13.78
C CYS A 463 4.68 12.25 12.97
N GLY A 464 3.87 11.40 13.62
CA GLY A 464 2.86 10.64 12.89
C GLY A 464 1.79 10.00 13.75
N ILE A 465 0.67 9.67 13.12
CA ILE A 465 -0.43 8.91 13.70
C ILE A 465 -0.67 7.68 12.82
N HIS A 466 -0.35 6.50 13.36
CA HIS A 466 -0.77 5.25 12.76
C HIS A 466 -2.28 5.07 12.94
N ILE A 467 -3.07 4.96 11.90
CA ILE A 467 -4.54 4.89 12.06
C ILE A 467 -4.97 3.58 12.75
N ASN A 468 -4.23 2.49 12.54
CA ASN A 468 -4.48 1.18 13.18
C ASN A 468 -5.82 0.53 12.77
N ALA A 469 -6.15 0.60 11.49
CA ALA A 469 -7.33 -0.06 10.90
C ALA A 469 -7.12 -1.57 10.66
N GLY A 470 -5.90 -2.07 10.90
CA GLY A 470 -5.45 -3.39 10.44
C GLY A 470 -5.17 -3.41 8.94
N PRO A 471 -4.61 -4.50 8.39
CA PRO A 471 -4.42 -4.66 6.95
C PRO A 471 -5.75 -4.47 6.21
N GLU A 472 -5.74 -3.57 5.22
CA GLU A 472 -6.76 -3.51 4.18
C GLU A 472 -6.16 -4.32 3.03
N ILE A 473 -6.90 -5.24 2.42
CA ILE A 473 -6.54 -6.12 1.28
C ILE A 473 -7.31 -5.70 0.02
N GLY A 474 -8.59 -5.31 0.13
CA GLY A 474 -9.36 -4.77 -0.99
C GLY A 474 -8.67 -3.59 -1.69
N VAL A 475 -8.86 -3.47 -3.00
CA VAL A 475 -8.29 -2.35 -3.79
C VAL A 475 -8.99 -1.03 -3.45
N ALA A 476 -10.31 -1.04 -3.36
CA ALA A 476 -11.08 0.13 -2.96
C ALA A 476 -11.05 0.31 -1.44
N SER A 477 -10.57 1.47 -0.98
CA SER A 477 -10.45 1.75 0.45
C SER A 477 -11.82 1.88 1.14
N THR A 478 -11.95 1.31 2.33
CA THR A 478 -13.20 1.32 3.14
C THR A 478 -12.91 1.65 4.60
N LYS A 479 -12.42 0.69 5.39
CA LYS A 479 -12.09 0.88 6.80
C LYS A 479 -10.93 1.86 7.02
N ALA A 480 -10.01 1.99 6.06
CA ALA A 480 -8.97 3.00 6.15
C ALA A 480 -9.54 4.42 5.98
N TYR A 481 -10.58 4.65 5.16
CA TYR A 481 -11.25 5.96 5.06
C TYR A 481 -11.86 6.37 6.41
N THR A 482 -12.66 5.50 7.02
CA THR A 482 -13.32 5.80 8.30
C THR A 482 -12.34 5.92 9.46
N SER A 483 -11.25 5.13 9.45
CA SER A 483 -10.16 5.25 10.43
C SER A 483 -9.32 6.52 10.23
N GLN A 484 -9.07 6.97 8.98
CA GLN A 484 -8.42 8.25 8.68
C GLN A 484 -9.28 9.44 9.13
N PHE A 485 -10.58 9.41 8.82
CA PHE A 485 -11.55 10.38 9.30
C PHE A 485 -11.44 10.48 10.83
N LEU A 486 -11.54 9.35 11.52
CA LEU A 486 -11.47 9.32 12.98
C LEU A 486 -10.14 9.84 13.53
N ALA A 487 -9.00 9.45 12.94
CA ALA A 487 -7.70 9.94 13.36
C ALA A 487 -7.57 11.47 13.25
N LEU A 488 -8.14 12.08 12.21
CA LEU A 488 -8.20 13.53 12.02
C LEU A 488 -9.15 14.21 13.02
N VAL A 489 -10.28 13.58 13.37
CA VAL A 489 -11.15 14.04 14.47
C VAL A 489 -10.39 14.04 15.80
N LEU A 490 -9.69 12.95 16.12
CA LEU A 490 -8.88 12.85 17.34
C LEU A 490 -7.81 13.94 17.36
N PHE A 491 -7.17 14.22 16.23
CA PHE A 491 -6.19 15.30 16.10
C PHE A 491 -6.81 16.66 16.45
N GLY A 492 -7.98 16.99 15.90
CA GLY A 492 -8.71 18.22 16.24
C GLY A 492 -9.07 18.33 17.74
N LEU A 493 -9.45 17.21 18.37
CA LEU A 493 -9.75 17.16 19.81
C LEU A 493 -8.53 17.40 20.70
N VAL A 494 -7.33 17.03 20.25
CA VAL A 494 -6.06 17.32 20.96
C VAL A 494 -5.67 18.79 20.80
N LEU A 495 -5.84 19.36 19.61
CA LEU A 495 -5.53 20.78 19.37
C LEU A 495 -6.38 21.72 20.22
N SER A 496 -7.66 21.39 20.41
CA SER A 496 -8.62 22.19 21.15
C SER A 496 -8.65 21.95 22.67
N GLU A 497 -7.77 21.09 23.21
CA GLU A 497 -7.83 20.67 24.63
C GLU A 497 -7.73 21.83 25.63
N ASP A 498 -6.94 22.87 25.33
CA ASP A 498 -6.71 23.99 26.24
C ASP A 498 -7.84 25.05 26.19
N SER A 499 -8.81 24.89 25.30
CA SER A 499 -9.87 25.88 25.07
C SER A 499 -11.12 25.58 25.91
N ILE A 500 -11.31 26.32 27.00
CA ILE A 500 -12.49 26.19 27.89
C ILE A 500 -13.81 26.33 27.12
N SER A 501 -13.89 27.28 26.17
CA SER A 501 -15.09 27.50 25.35
C SER A 501 -15.47 26.30 24.49
N LYS A 502 -14.51 25.42 24.15
CA LYS A 502 -14.71 24.25 23.28
C LYS A 502 -14.94 22.97 24.09
N GLU A 503 -14.90 23.03 25.42
CA GLU A 503 -15.02 21.86 26.27
C GLU A 503 -16.33 21.10 26.05
N SER A 504 -17.47 21.82 26.00
CA SER A 504 -18.78 21.19 25.71
C SER A 504 -18.76 20.46 24.38
N ARG A 505 -18.28 21.14 23.33
CA ARG A 505 -18.22 20.57 21.97
C ARG A 505 -17.31 19.34 21.92
N ARG A 506 -16.15 19.37 22.57
CA ARG A 506 -15.23 18.23 22.67
C ARG A 506 -15.89 17.05 23.39
N ASN A 507 -16.58 17.32 24.51
CA ASN A 507 -17.29 16.29 25.28
C ASN A 507 -18.40 15.64 24.45
N ASP A 508 -19.16 16.43 23.69
CA ASP A 508 -20.20 15.92 22.78
C ASP A 508 -19.60 14.99 21.73
N ILE A 509 -18.51 15.41 21.08
CA ILE A 509 -17.80 14.58 20.09
C ILE A 509 -17.29 13.28 20.73
N ILE A 510 -16.65 13.35 21.91
CA ILE A 510 -16.13 12.16 22.61
C ILE A 510 -17.27 11.20 23.02
N ASN A 511 -18.43 11.72 23.41
CA ASN A 511 -19.62 10.92 23.67
C ASN A 511 -20.17 10.27 22.39
N GLY A 512 -20.08 10.96 21.26
CA GLY A 512 -20.37 10.40 19.93
C GLY A 512 -19.41 9.26 19.57
N LEU A 513 -18.10 9.47 19.76
CA LEU A 513 -17.05 8.47 19.51
C LEU A 513 -17.26 7.18 20.31
N GLN A 514 -17.72 7.29 21.56
CA GLN A 514 -18.00 6.13 22.41
C GLN A 514 -19.10 5.23 21.83
N ARG A 515 -20.13 5.83 21.21
CA ARG A 515 -21.27 5.12 20.64
C ARG A 515 -21.03 4.68 19.19
N LEU A 516 -20.09 5.31 18.51
CA LEU A 516 -19.83 5.15 17.07
C LEU A 516 -19.70 3.69 16.60
N PRO A 517 -18.98 2.78 17.28
CA PRO A 517 -18.88 1.38 16.84
C PRO A 517 -20.24 0.67 16.79
N GLU A 518 -21.09 0.91 17.78
CA GLU A 518 -22.43 0.32 17.83
C GLU A 518 -23.35 0.93 16.78
N LEU A 519 -23.24 2.24 16.54
CA LEU A 519 -23.99 2.91 15.48
C LEU A 519 -23.60 2.39 14.09
N ILE A 520 -22.32 2.08 13.84
CA ILE A 520 -21.90 1.45 12.58
C ILE A 520 -22.52 0.06 12.43
N LYS A 521 -22.53 -0.75 13.50
CA LYS A 521 -23.21 -2.07 13.49
C LYS A 521 -24.70 -1.94 13.15
N GLN A 522 -25.37 -0.93 13.69
CA GLN A 522 -26.76 -0.64 13.37
C GLN A 522 -26.93 -0.27 11.88
N VAL A 523 -26.03 0.56 11.33
CA VAL A 523 -26.06 0.92 9.91
C VAL A 523 -25.84 -0.30 9.02
N LEU A 524 -24.95 -1.23 9.36
CA LEU A 524 -24.71 -2.43 8.57
C LEU A 524 -25.98 -3.30 8.40
N ASN A 525 -26.97 -3.18 9.29
CA ASN A 525 -28.27 -3.84 9.12
C ASN A 525 -29.08 -3.33 7.91
N CYS A 526 -28.70 -2.19 7.32
CA CYS A 526 -29.33 -1.68 6.10
C CYS A 526 -28.92 -2.48 4.83
N ASP A 527 -27.98 -3.41 4.93
CA ASP A 527 -27.44 -4.20 3.80
C ASP A 527 -28.51 -4.76 2.86
N LYS A 528 -29.54 -5.39 3.41
CA LYS A 528 -30.66 -5.95 2.62
C LYS A 528 -31.38 -4.87 1.81
N LYS A 529 -31.66 -3.72 2.43
CA LYS A 529 -32.36 -2.60 1.77
C LYS A 529 -31.47 -1.93 0.72
N VAL A 530 -30.17 -1.81 1.00
CA VAL A 530 -29.19 -1.30 0.03
C VAL A 530 -29.10 -2.23 -1.17
N ARG A 531 -29.16 -3.55 -0.96
CA ARG A 531 -29.21 -4.54 -2.05
C ARG A 531 -30.46 -4.38 -2.93
N GLU A 532 -31.63 -4.13 -2.34
CA GLU A 532 -32.86 -3.85 -3.10
C GLU A 532 -32.67 -2.64 -4.05
N PHE A 533 -32.07 -1.54 -3.56
CA PHE A 533 -31.73 -0.41 -4.43
C PHE A 533 -30.64 -0.73 -5.45
N ALA A 534 -29.66 -1.58 -5.11
CA ALA A 534 -28.65 -2.02 -6.06
C ALA A 534 -29.26 -2.80 -7.23
N GLU A 535 -30.30 -3.61 -6.99
CA GLU A 535 -31.04 -4.35 -8.02
C GLU A 535 -31.80 -3.40 -8.98
N GLU A 536 -32.21 -2.22 -8.53
CA GLU A 536 -32.78 -1.18 -9.39
C GLU A 536 -31.70 -0.42 -10.19
N LEU A 537 -30.54 -0.18 -9.57
CA LEU A 537 -29.49 0.68 -10.12
C LEU A 537 -28.49 -0.06 -11.01
N TYR A 538 -28.31 -1.37 -10.90
CA TYR A 538 -27.17 -2.05 -11.55
C TYR A 538 -27.18 -1.94 -13.08
N LYS A 539 -28.33 -1.72 -13.72
CA LYS A 539 -28.43 -1.51 -15.18
C LYS A 539 -28.19 -0.07 -15.62
N GLN A 540 -28.17 0.88 -14.68
CA GLN A 540 -28.04 2.30 -14.99
C GLN A 540 -26.61 2.65 -15.39
N SER A 541 -26.46 3.61 -16.30
CA SER A 541 -25.13 4.06 -16.76
C SER A 541 -24.54 5.15 -15.86
N SER A 542 -25.39 5.93 -15.21
CA SER A 542 -25.01 7.10 -14.41
C SER A 542 -25.69 7.14 -13.05
N LEU A 543 -25.06 7.80 -12.08
CA LEU A 543 -25.59 8.06 -10.75
C LEU A 543 -25.12 9.42 -10.24
N LEU A 544 -26.04 10.26 -9.79
CA LEU A 544 -25.68 11.51 -9.12
C LEU A 544 -25.80 11.34 -7.60
N VAL A 545 -24.78 11.74 -6.85
CA VAL A 545 -24.78 11.70 -5.38
C VAL A 545 -24.70 13.13 -4.86
N MET A 546 -25.70 13.57 -4.11
CA MET A 546 -25.83 14.97 -3.68
C MET A 546 -25.84 15.12 -2.17
N GLY A 547 -25.15 16.15 -1.68
CA GLY A 547 -25.06 16.44 -0.25
C GLY A 547 -24.35 17.76 0.00
N ARG A 548 -24.27 18.17 1.28
CA ARG A 548 -23.74 19.47 1.68
C ARG A 548 -23.11 19.41 3.07
N GLY A 549 -22.27 20.40 3.39
CA GLY A 549 -21.61 20.49 4.69
C GLY A 549 -20.71 19.28 4.92
N PHE A 550 -20.78 18.68 6.11
CA PHE A 550 -20.03 17.47 6.47
C PHE A 550 -20.26 16.30 5.49
N ASN A 551 -21.42 16.23 4.85
CA ASN A 551 -21.77 15.13 3.94
C ASN A 551 -21.29 15.35 2.49
N PHE A 552 -20.67 16.48 2.15
CA PHE A 552 -20.12 16.67 0.80
C PHE A 552 -19.02 15.65 0.49
N ALA A 553 -18.12 15.39 1.45
CA ALA A 553 -17.09 14.37 1.30
C ALA A 553 -17.69 12.97 1.12
N THR A 554 -18.80 12.66 1.81
CA THR A 554 -19.52 11.40 1.65
C THR A 554 -20.05 11.24 0.22
N CYS A 555 -20.49 12.32 -0.43
CA CYS A 555 -20.93 12.27 -1.82
C CYS A 555 -19.77 11.99 -2.78
N LEU A 556 -18.64 12.68 -2.58
CA LEU A 556 -17.44 12.46 -3.39
C LEU A 556 -16.90 11.03 -3.23
N GLU A 557 -16.85 10.54 -2.00
CA GLU A 557 -16.36 9.19 -1.70
C GLU A 557 -17.31 8.12 -2.22
N GLY A 558 -18.62 8.25 -1.98
CA GLY A 558 -19.62 7.32 -2.51
C GLY A 558 -19.60 7.27 -4.04
N ALA A 559 -19.44 8.43 -4.69
CA ALA A 559 -19.31 8.49 -6.14
C ALA A 559 -18.03 7.82 -6.64
N LEU A 560 -16.91 8.00 -5.94
CA LEU A 560 -15.64 7.34 -6.26
C LEU A 560 -15.75 5.82 -6.12
N LYS A 561 -16.33 5.30 -5.02
CA LYS A 561 -16.52 3.84 -4.84
C LYS A 561 -17.38 3.22 -5.94
N VAL A 562 -18.48 3.90 -6.31
CA VAL A 562 -19.32 3.45 -7.42
C VAL A 562 -18.52 3.44 -8.73
N LYS A 563 -17.75 4.48 -9.04
CA LYS A 563 -16.88 4.53 -10.24
C LYS A 563 -15.87 3.38 -10.26
N GLU A 564 -15.12 3.20 -9.19
CA GLU A 564 -14.01 2.24 -9.10
C GLU A 564 -14.48 0.79 -9.26
N LEU A 565 -15.59 0.42 -8.64
CA LEU A 565 -16.01 -0.98 -8.53
C LEU A 565 -17.02 -1.38 -9.60
N THR A 566 -17.91 -0.45 -9.96
CA THR A 566 -19.04 -0.75 -10.85
C THR A 566 -18.80 -0.26 -12.26
N TYR A 567 -17.84 0.64 -12.48
CA TYR A 567 -17.64 1.35 -13.76
C TYR A 567 -18.86 2.15 -14.24
N MET A 568 -19.83 2.38 -13.36
CA MET A 568 -20.92 3.35 -13.57
C MET A 568 -20.36 4.76 -13.45
N HIS A 569 -20.81 5.66 -14.31
CA HIS A 569 -20.46 7.07 -14.21
C HIS A 569 -21.15 7.68 -12.98
N SER A 570 -20.43 7.82 -11.87
CA SER A 570 -21.00 8.38 -10.65
C SER A 570 -20.35 9.70 -10.24
N GLU A 571 -21.13 10.73 -9.98
CA GLU A 571 -20.62 12.07 -9.67
C GLU A 571 -21.16 12.60 -8.34
N GLY A 572 -20.25 13.06 -7.49
CA GLY A 572 -20.58 13.72 -6.23
C GLY A 572 -20.77 15.22 -6.44
N ILE A 573 -21.99 15.72 -6.27
CA ILE A 573 -22.35 17.12 -6.50
C ILE A 573 -22.65 17.80 -5.16
N LEU A 574 -22.05 18.97 -4.95
CA LEU A 574 -22.42 19.83 -3.84
C LEU A 574 -23.85 20.34 -4.07
N ALA A 575 -24.79 20.00 -3.19
CA ALA A 575 -26.21 20.31 -3.36
C ALA A 575 -26.50 21.83 -3.52
N GLY A 576 -25.57 22.68 -3.09
CA GLY A 576 -25.63 24.12 -3.32
C GLY A 576 -25.46 24.56 -4.76
N GLU A 577 -24.71 23.79 -5.54
CA GLU A 577 -24.32 24.14 -6.90
C GLU A 577 -25.33 23.70 -7.96
N LEU A 578 -26.40 22.98 -7.57
CA LEU A 578 -27.39 22.43 -8.50
C LEU A 578 -27.90 23.48 -9.50
N LYS A 579 -28.32 24.66 -9.02
CA LYS A 579 -28.84 25.74 -9.87
C LYS A 579 -27.81 26.39 -10.79
N HIS A 580 -26.53 26.12 -10.58
CA HIS A 580 -25.42 26.67 -11.36
C HIS A 580 -25.05 25.78 -12.56
N GLY A 581 -25.85 24.76 -12.87
CA GLY A 581 -25.69 23.93 -14.07
C GLY A 581 -26.14 22.47 -13.88
N PRO A 582 -25.65 21.75 -12.86
CA PRO A 582 -25.87 20.31 -12.71
C PRO A 582 -27.34 19.88 -12.66
N LEU A 583 -28.24 20.77 -12.23
CA LEU A 583 -29.67 20.51 -12.19
C LEU A 583 -30.30 20.28 -13.58
N ALA A 584 -29.63 20.66 -14.67
CA ALA A 584 -30.06 20.37 -16.03
C ALA A 584 -29.99 18.87 -16.39
N MET A 585 -29.23 18.08 -15.63
CA MET A 585 -29.11 16.62 -15.80
C MET A 585 -30.24 15.84 -15.11
N VAL A 586 -31.08 16.53 -14.32
CA VAL A 586 -32.14 15.88 -13.54
C VAL A 586 -33.40 15.74 -14.38
N ASP A 587 -33.83 14.49 -14.55
CA ASP A 587 -35.10 14.09 -15.13
C ASP A 587 -35.68 12.89 -14.35
N ASP A 588 -36.73 12.25 -14.89
CA ASP A 588 -37.39 11.08 -14.31
C ASP A 588 -36.60 9.76 -14.43
N THR A 589 -35.54 9.74 -15.24
CA THR A 589 -34.71 8.56 -15.49
C THR A 589 -33.38 8.59 -14.75
N MET A 590 -32.83 9.79 -14.50
CA MET A 590 -31.54 9.99 -13.86
C MET A 590 -31.56 9.48 -12.42
N PRO A 591 -30.77 8.45 -12.07
CA PRO A 591 -30.69 7.97 -10.70
C PRO A 591 -29.96 8.98 -9.81
N ILE A 592 -30.56 9.27 -8.66
CA ILE A 592 -30.03 10.24 -7.71
C ILE A 592 -30.03 9.62 -6.31
N VAL A 593 -28.94 9.79 -5.58
CA VAL A 593 -28.88 9.56 -4.13
C VAL A 593 -28.65 10.91 -3.46
N MET A 594 -29.50 11.28 -2.49
CA MET A 594 -29.34 12.52 -1.71
C MET A 594 -29.12 12.21 -0.24
N ILE A 595 -28.13 12.87 0.36
CA ILE A 595 -27.81 12.74 1.78
C ILE A 595 -28.35 13.97 2.52
N ILE A 596 -29.33 13.75 3.39
CA ILE A 596 -30.01 14.80 4.16
C ILE A 596 -30.02 14.40 5.63
N MET A 597 -29.16 15.03 6.43
CA MET A 597 -29.01 14.77 7.86
C MET A 597 -29.59 15.90 8.68
N ASP A 598 -29.91 15.62 9.95
CA ASP A 598 -30.39 16.62 10.91
C ASP A 598 -29.23 17.42 11.52
N ASP A 599 -28.66 18.28 10.67
CA ASP A 599 -27.55 19.20 10.93
C ASP A 599 -27.94 20.65 10.54
N PRO A 600 -27.08 21.67 10.78
CA PRO A 600 -27.39 23.07 10.48
C PRO A 600 -27.69 23.37 9.00
N VAL A 601 -27.41 22.46 8.07
CA VAL A 601 -27.69 22.64 6.64
C VAL A 601 -28.91 21.84 6.16
N LYS A 602 -29.65 21.13 7.03
CA LYS A 602 -30.86 20.36 6.71
C LYS A 602 -31.83 21.14 5.82
N ILE A 603 -32.24 22.34 6.23
CA ILE A 603 -33.19 23.19 5.47
C ILE A 603 -32.68 23.47 4.04
N LYS A 604 -31.36 23.70 3.90
CA LYS A 604 -30.74 23.96 2.60
C LYS A 604 -30.71 22.70 1.73
N CYS A 605 -30.56 21.52 2.32
CA CYS A 605 -30.63 20.23 1.65
C CYS A 605 -32.08 19.88 1.25
N MET A 606 -33.06 20.17 2.10
CA MET A 606 -34.49 20.04 1.76
C MET A 606 -34.88 20.92 0.58
N ASN A 607 -34.37 22.15 0.53
CA ASN A 607 -34.56 23.02 -0.64
C ASN A 607 -33.96 22.44 -1.92
N ALA A 608 -32.83 21.74 -1.84
CA ALA A 608 -32.23 21.04 -2.98
C ALA A 608 -33.08 19.83 -3.40
N TYR A 609 -33.60 19.08 -2.42
CA TYR A 609 -34.51 17.96 -2.65
C TYR A 609 -35.78 18.40 -3.40
N SER A 610 -36.44 19.47 -2.95
CA SER A 610 -37.61 20.01 -3.65
C SER A 610 -37.29 20.48 -5.07
N GLN A 611 -36.06 20.96 -5.34
CA GLN A 611 -35.65 21.36 -6.69
C GLN A 611 -35.47 20.17 -7.62
N VAL A 612 -34.97 19.04 -7.11
CA VAL A 612 -34.84 17.77 -7.84
C VAL A 612 -36.22 17.21 -8.14
N GLN A 613 -37.11 17.13 -7.14
CA GLN A 613 -38.48 16.65 -7.31
C GLN A 613 -39.28 17.48 -8.31
N ALA A 614 -39.13 18.81 -8.29
CA ALA A 614 -39.80 19.71 -9.23
C ALA A 614 -39.44 19.46 -10.71
N ARG A 615 -38.41 18.66 -10.98
CA ARG A 615 -37.94 18.26 -12.32
C ARG A 615 -38.18 16.78 -12.63
N GLY A 616 -38.98 16.09 -11.81
CA GLY A 616 -39.30 14.68 -12.00
C GLY A 616 -38.30 13.70 -11.37
N GLY A 617 -37.20 14.19 -10.79
CA GLY A 617 -36.20 13.33 -10.15
C GLY A 617 -36.75 12.59 -8.93
N GLN A 618 -36.45 11.30 -8.84
CA GLN A 618 -36.88 10.41 -7.74
C GLN A 618 -35.68 9.93 -6.91
N PRO A 619 -35.13 10.79 -6.05
CA PRO A 619 -33.90 10.48 -5.33
C PRO A 619 -34.10 9.40 -4.27
N ILE A 620 -33.11 8.54 -4.09
CA ILE A 620 -32.96 7.69 -2.91
C ILE A 620 -32.37 8.54 -1.79
N LEU A 621 -33.06 8.65 -0.66
CA LEU A 621 -32.61 9.47 0.46
C LEU A 621 -31.79 8.65 1.45
N ILE A 622 -30.64 9.17 1.86
CA ILE A 622 -29.97 8.75 3.09
C ILE A 622 -30.33 9.80 4.15
N CYS A 623 -31.05 9.40 5.20
CA CYS A 623 -31.56 10.30 6.25
C CYS A 623 -31.46 9.69 7.65
N ASN A 624 -31.67 10.50 8.69
CA ASN A 624 -31.73 9.99 10.05
C ASN A 624 -32.97 9.09 10.26
N ASP A 625 -32.88 8.12 11.18
CA ASP A 625 -33.96 7.20 11.55
C ASP A 625 -35.06 7.84 12.42
N ASP A 626 -34.75 8.96 13.07
CA ASP A 626 -35.67 9.78 13.87
C ASP A 626 -36.30 10.94 13.08
N ASP A 627 -36.01 11.10 11.79
CA ASP A 627 -36.50 12.21 10.96
C ASP A 627 -37.91 11.95 10.40
N GLU A 628 -38.93 12.19 11.24
CA GLU A 628 -40.34 11.98 10.86
C GLU A 628 -40.79 12.69 9.58
N GLU A 629 -40.22 13.87 9.29
CA GLU A 629 -40.58 14.66 8.11
C GLU A 629 -40.18 13.90 6.83
N LEU A 630 -38.91 13.49 6.74
CA LEU A 630 -38.39 12.72 5.61
C LEU A 630 -39.00 11.33 5.51
N ILE A 631 -39.28 10.69 6.65
CA ILE A 631 -39.92 9.38 6.72
C ILE A 631 -41.34 9.40 6.12
N LYS A 632 -42.07 10.50 6.30
CA LYS A 632 -43.42 10.68 5.73
C LYS A 632 -43.39 11.08 4.25
N LEU A 633 -42.35 11.80 3.83
CA LEU A 633 -42.25 12.36 2.48
C LEU A 633 -41.84 11.36 1.40
N GLU A 634 -40.95 10.41 1.72
CA GLU A 634 -40.32 9.57 0.69
C GLU A 634 -40.16 8.11 1.14
N ASN A 635 -40.63 7.18 0.31
CA ASN A 635 -40.52 5.74 0.60
C ASN A 635 -39.14 5.20 0.19
N ARG A 636 -38.47 5.81 -0.79
CA ARG A 636 -37.15 5.44 -1.29
C ARG A 636 -36.04 5.98 -0.37
N ARG A 637 -35.90 5.40 0.83
CA ARG A 637 -34.93 5.88 1.84
C ARG A 637 -34.06 4.80 2.47
N ILE A 638 -32.86 5.15 2.87
CA ILE A 638 -31.96 4.40 3.76
C ILE A 638 -31.80 5.22 5.03
N THR A 639 -32.19 4.64 6.16
CA THR A 639 -32.11 5.31 7.46
C THR A 639 -30.81 4.97 8.16
N VAL A 640 -30.15 5.98 8.73
CA VAL A 640 -28.95 5.84 9.56
C VAL A 640 -29.20 6.47 10.93
N PRO A 641 -28.63 5.93 12.03
CA PRO A 641 -28.87 6.49 13.34
C PRO A 641 -28.21 7.86 13.49
N ARG A 642 -28.79 8.68 14.35
CA ARG A 642 -28.28 10.01 14.65
C ARG A 642 -27.02 9.98 15.52
N THR A 643 -26.02 10.78 15.14
CA THR A 643 -24.83 11.05 15.95
C THR A 643 -24.47 12.54 15.89
N VAL A 644 -23.32 12.90 16.45
CA VAL A 644 -22.77 14.26 16.36
C VAL A 644 -22.52 14.58 14.89
N ASP A 645 -22.93 15.78 14.46
CA ASP A 645 -22.84 16.28 13.08
C ASP A 645 -21.50 15.98 12.38
N CYS A 646 -20.37 16.25 13.03
CA CYS A 646 -19.04 16.03 12.46
C CYS A 646 -18.64 14.55 12.35
N LEU A 647 -19.37 13.63 12.99
CA LEU A 647 -19.18 12.18 12.90
C LEU A 647 -20.19 11.51 11.99
N GLN A 648 -21.29 12.19 11.62
CA GLN A 648 -22.39 11.63 10.85
C GLN A 648 -21.93 11.10 9.48
N GLY A 649 -20.94 11.76 8.87
CA GLY A 649 -20.35 11.32 7.60
C GLY A 649 -19.74 9.91 7.63
N ILE A 650 -19.28 9.43 8.79
CA ILE A 650 -18.79 8.05 8.98
C ILE A 650 -19.94 7.04 8.84
N LEU A 651 -21.14 7.38 9.32
CA LEU A 651 -22.32 6.52 9.20
C LEU A 651 -22.90 6.58 7.78
N CYS A 652 -22.94 7.77 7.17
CA CYS A 652 -23.54 7.98 5.85
C CYS A 652 -22.75 7.36 4.69
N VAL A 653 -21.44 7.14 4.86
CA VAL A 653 -20.61 6.51 3.81
C VAL A 653 -20.84 5.00 3.71
N VAL A 654 -21.19 4.33 4.81
CA VAL A 654 -21.34 2.86 4.84
C VAL A 654 -22.41 2.36 3.87
N PRO A 655 -23.62 2.95 3.79
CA PRO A 655 -24.59 2.58 2.77
C PRO A 655 -24.07 2.75 1.34
N MET A 656 -23.25 3.77 1.07
CA MET A 656 -22.66 3.99 -0.26
C MET A 656 -21.61 2.93 -0.59
N GLN A 657 -20.80 2.52 0.39
CA GLN A 657 -19.85 1.41 0.23
C GLN A 657 -20.60 0.11 -0.08
N LEU A 658 -21.64 -0.22 0.69
CA LEU A 658 -22.50 -1.39 0.45
C LEU A 658 -23.18 -1.32 -0.92
N LEU A 659 -23.67 -0.14 -1.32
CA LEU A 659 -24.32 0.06 -2.61
C LEU A 659 -23.35 -0.23 -3.77
N SER A 660 -22.14 0.31 -3.69
CA SER A 660 -21.11 0.05 -4.70
C SER A 660 -20.71 -1.43 -4.78
N PHE A 661 -20.60 -2.09 -3.63
CA PHE A 661 -20.33 -3.53 -3.54
C PHE A 661 -21.44 -4.36 -4.21
N HIS A 662 -22.70 -4.15 -3.83
CA HIS A 662 -23.82 -4.93 -4.38
C HIS A 662 -24.01 -4.70 -5.87
N ILE A 663 -23.88 -3.46 -6.35
CA ILE A 663 -23.96 -3.17 -7.79
C ILE A 663 -22.85 -3.91 -8.55
N ALA A 664 -21.62 -3.92 -8.05
CA ALA A 664 -20.49 -4.59 -8.71
C ALA A 664 -20.69 -6.11 -8.74
N VAL A 665 -21.16 -6.72 -7.65
CA VAL A 665 -21.49 -8.14 -7.60
C VAL A 665 -22.63 -8.49 -8.58
N LEU A 666 -23.69 -7.68 -8.64
CA LEU A 666 -24.80 -7.86 -9.58
C LEU A 666 -24.36 -7.74 -11.05
N ARG A 667 -23.33 -6.93 -11.33
CA ARG A 667 -22.70 -6.82 -12.66
C ARG A 667 -21.72 -7.96 -12.97
N GLY A 668 -21.47 -8.87 -12.02
CA GLY A 668 -20.51 -9.97 -12.16
C GLY A 668 -19.05 -9.51 -12.16
N TYR A 669 -18.74 -8.37 -11.54
CA TYR A 669 -17.37 -7.84 -11.44
C TYR A 669 -16.67 -8.33 -10.18
N ASP A 670 -15.34 -8.43 -10.27
CA ASP A 670 -14.48 -8.73 -9.13
C ASP A 670 -14.25 -7.46 -8.30
N VAL A 671 -14.88 -7.39 -7.13
CA VAL A 671 -14.79 -6.23 -6.23
C VAL A 671 -13.43 -6.12 -5.52
N ASP A 672 -12.69 -7.22 -5.41
CA ASP A 672 -11.37 -7.21 -4.78
C ASP A 672 -10.29 -6.75 -5.77
N CYS A 673 -10.50 -6.98 -7.08
CA CYS A 673 -9.57 -6.64 -8.17
C CYS A 673 -10.26 -5.85 -9.33
N PRO A 674 -10.70 -4.60 -9.11
CA PRO A 674 -11.33 -3.77 -10.14
C PRO A 674 -10.35 -3.44 -11.27
N ARG A 675 -10.75 -3.62 -12.53
CA ARG A 675 -9.91 -3.45 -13.72
C ARG A 675 -9.19 -2.09 -13.74
N ASN A 676 -7.97 -2.09 -14.25
CA ASN A 676 -7.13 -0.89 -14.42
C ASN A 676 -6.80 -0.13 -13.12
N LEU A 677 -7.10 -0.71 -11.94
CA LEU A 677 -6.67 -0.19 -10.65
C LEU A 677 -5.82 -1.21 -9.88
N ALA A 678 -4.76 -0.70 -9.26
CA ALA A 678 -4.07 -1.36 -8.17
C ALA A 678 -4.36 -0.60 -6.88
N LYS A 679 -4.27 -1.27 -5.73
CA LYS A 679 -4.52 -0.61 -4.43
C LYS A 679 -3.68 0.65 -4.20
N SER A 680 -2.42 0.63 -4.63
CA SER A 680 -1.45 1.68 -4.34
C SER A 680 -0.69 2.10 -5.59
N VAL A 681 -0.64 3.42 -5.78
CA VAL A 681 0.08 4.11 -6.86
C VAL A 681 1.43 4.56 -6.32
N THR A 682 2.48 3.78 -6.57
CA THR A 682 3.83 3.97 -6.00
C THR A 682 4.86 4.40 -7.03
N VAL A 683 4.43 4.55 -8.26
CA VAL A 683 5.25 5.00 -9.39
C VAL A 683 4.40 5.99 -10.17
N ALA A 684 5.02 7.10 -10.55
CA ALA A 684 4.43 8.17 -11.35
C ALA A 684 4.48 7.84 -12.85
#